data_AF-A0A397FKP1-F1
#
_entry.id   AF-A0A397FKP1-F1
#
_cell.length_a   1.000
_cell.length_b   1.000
_cell.length_c   1.000
_cell.angle_alpha   90.00
_cell.angle_beta   90.00
_cell.angle_gamma   90.00
#
_symmetry.space_group_name_H-M   'P 1'
#
loop_
_entity.id
_entity.type
_entity.pdbx_description
1 polymer ?
#
loop_
_entity_poly.entity_id
_entity_poly.type
_entity_poly.pdbx_seq_one_letter_code
_entity_poly.pdbx_strand_id
1 'polypeptide(L)'
;MLLEVVQIARSIQSSTSDYVNFPARFTVPDVTPWPKSLRGRTIQVARVRRQFKDGVLPTAVVEALNNVGFVWDAKQHNWTLRVLALKTYKSLYHNLLVPYEFTVPPHAATWSRDLWGCKLGVAVTNIRSRAHQLPPDRKAELDALGFVWDSHELTFDIKVLALNTYKQLHGHVHVPFEFKVPDTHPSWPPTCWKLKLGRAVHDLRCRGDHLTPERRDVLDALGYVPLFVWDSHELNWDMKLQALATFKQVFGGTLVVPQDFVVPSTAPKANISNTTSDRRDLMELGFLAEENDCGQSLLRLVSRGSAIIAELLRLSNNIPGIFLGSAFVEDPEQRKYLDILFDFAYLKNPEEFENRVNSDTDLLDVDDEFMGNHEDILDRFYQLFDSIYKYIQDFLAFCDQLEKGFFIQHNLANILLNTDGAQLLCEALYLYGVMLLLLDQRIPGPARERMVIAFFRNKGESALENIDEVCKLCRVTGFLPGSPKPAQYPERYFKRFAPPKEVVSMVIGKLQTDDVYLQEPAFPHRDHRSTRLAAQASVLYVVLYFAPDILIHEKSTMREIVDRHFNDNFIITTYMGNVADLSLEWAPYPAARLALANTLEVSNLVEIVKAKMHTSASSIVSLTHFLTEGVLTEQYVLENIDALLDCIRTANVTIRWTILHSRMQETIPMMNHSGDQRRVFDKGTDPDRLVTLLLQTSQLEWKLKHEFERLLAAKEDRWQHCINETCDRLSELSEYFTGEKPLTRVERNEDLIKWFADTSAK
;
A
#
# COMPACT_ATOMS: atom_id res chain seq x y z
N MET A 1 22.85 59.43 1.82
CA MET A 1 22.58 58.11 1.21
C MET A 1 21.33 57.45 1.79
N LEU A 2 21.30 57.01 3.05
CA LEU A 2 20.08 56.38 3.60
C LEU A 2 18.88 57.33 3.62
N LEU A 3 19.06 58.58 4.06
CA LEU A 3 17.97 59.57 4.13
C LEU A 3 17.27 59.79 2.77
N GLU A 4 18.05 59.90 1.69
CA GLU A 4 17.55 60.06 0.32
C GLU A 4 16.76 58.82 -0.14
N VAL A 5 17.24 57.62 0.20
CA VAL A 5 16.53 56.36 -0.09
C VAL A 5 15.23 56.24 0.73
N VAL A 6 15.24 56.68 1.99
CA VAL A 6 14.05 56.68 2.87
C VAL A 6 13.00 57.69 2.38
N GLN A 7 13.41 58.87 1.92
CA GLN A 7 12.51 59.88 1.35
C GLN A 7 11.84 59.41 0.06
N ILE A 8 12.60 58.77 -0.83
CA ILE A 8 12.04 58.20 -2.07
C ILE A 8 11.09 57.04 -1.73
N ALA A 9 11.47 56.14 -0.81
CA ALA A 9 10.59 55.09 -0.34
C ALA A 9 9.29 55.64 0.26
N ARG A 10 9.37 56.72 1.04
CA ARG A 10 8.20 57.40 1.60
C ARG A 10 7.26 57.91 0.51
N SER A 11 7.80 58.52 -0.54
CA SER A 11 6.99 59.02 -1.65
C SER A 11 6.22 57.90 -2.36
N ILE A 12 6.87 56.73 -2.56
CA ILE A 12 6.29 55.55 -3.20
C ILE A 12 5.24 54.88 -2.29
N GLN A 13 5.53 54.77 -0.99
CA GLN A 13 4.69 54.07 -0.01
C GLN A 13 3.59 54.94 0.60
N SER A 14 3.56 56.25 0.31
CA SER A 14 2.60 57.20 0.90
C SER A 14 1.13 56.85 0.66
N SER A 15 0.81 56.10 -0.40
CA SER A 15 -0.54 55.63 -0.72
C SER A 15 -0.96 54.40 0.09
N THR A 16 -0.01 53.62 0.61
CA THR A 16 -0.24 52.31 1.24
C THR A 16 0.17 52.23 2.71
N SER A 17 1.08 53.08 3.19
CA SER A 17 1.54 53.06 4.58
C SER A 17 1.93 54.46 5.06
N ASP A 18 1.77 54.73 6.35
CA ASP A 18 2.20 55.97 7.00
C ASP A 18 3.64 55.91 7.55
N TYR A 19 4.31 54.75 7.44
CA TYR A 19 5.68 54.51 7.92
C TYR A 19 6.59 53.90 6.85
N VAL A 20 7.91 54.01 7.03
CA VAL A 20 8.90 53.38 6.14
C VAL A 20 9.70 52.35 6.92
N ASN A 21 9.49 51.07 6.60
CA ASN A 21 10.21 49.95 7.19
C ASN A 21 11.05 49.22 6.12
N PHE A 22 12.36 49.11 6.35
CA PHE A 22 13.28 48.39 5.47
C PHE A 22 13.76 47.06 6.07
N PRO A 23 14.03 46.05 5.22
CA PRO A 23 14.70 44.81 5.64
C PRO A 23 16.13 45.09 6.15
N ALA A 24 16.70 44.14 6.89
CA ALA A 24 18.04 44.25 7.48
C ALA A 24 19.13 44.59 6.44
N ARG A 25 18.97 44.08 5.23
CA ARG A 25 19.78 44.35 4.05
C ARG A 25 18.85 44.76 2.91
N PHE A 26 18.97 45.99 2.41
CA PHE A 26 18.13 46.50 1.33
C PHE A 26 18.99 46.82 0.11
N THR A 27 18.72 46.16 -1.01
CA THR A 27 19.37 46.46 -2.29
C THR A 27 18.49 47.42 -3.07
N VAL A 28 19.05 48.58 -3.46
CA VAL A 28 18.31 49.60 -4.18
C VAL A 28 17.97 49.10 -5.60
N PRO A 29 16.69 49.03 -5.98
CA PRO A 29 16.26 48.58 -7.31
C PRO A 29 16.85 49.43 -8.45
N ASP A 30 17.20 48.80 -9.56
CA ASP A 30 17.78 49.46 -10.75
C ASP A 30 16.72 50.10 -11.66
N VAL A 31 15.75 50.80 -11.07
CA VAL A 31 14.62 51.43 -11.78
C VAL A 31 14.38 52.85 -11.30
N THR A 32 13.76 53.71 -12.12
CA THR A 32 13.26 55.01 -11.68
C THR A 32 12.14 54.79 -10.63
N PRO A 33 12.10 55.53 -9.51
CA PRO A 33 12.67 56.85 -9.23
C PRO A 33 14.02 56.86 -8.48
N TRP A 34 14.73 55.73 -8.36
CA TRP A 34 15.99 55.67 -7.61
C TRP A 34 17.15 56.38 -8.34
N PRO A 35 18.02 57.16 -7.66
CA PRO A 35 19.13 57.89 -8.28
C PRO A 35 20.13 56.94 -8.93
N LYS A 36 20.62 57.25 -10.14
CA LYS A 36 21.57 56.40 -10.90
C LYS A 36 22.83 56.02 -10.11
N SER A 37 23.26 56.86 -9.16
CA SER A 37 24.42 56.63 -8.30
C SER A 37 24.22 55.56 -7.21
N LEU A 38 22.96 55.22 -6.89
CA LEU A 38 22.61 54.31 -5.80
C LEU A 38 22.02 52.98 -6.27
N ARG A 39 21.72 52.82 -7.56
CA ARG A 39 21.14 51.59 -8.12
C ARG A 39 22.09 50.40 -7.97
N GLY A 40 21.57 49.25 -7.57
CA GLY A 40 22.33 48.03 -7.31
C GLY A 40 23.18 48.05 -6.03
N ARG A 41 23.25 49.17 -5.30
CA ARG A 41 23.98 49.24 -4.02
C ARG A 41 23.15 48.61 -2.90
N THR A 42 23.83 47.85 -2.05
CA THR A 42 23.23 47.23 -0.88
C THR A 42 23.46 48.10 0.36
N ILE A 43 22.37 48.52 0.99
CA ILE A 43 22.36 49.31 2.23
C ILE A 43 22.12 48.38 3.41
N GLN A 44 23.07 48.34 4.33
CA GLN A 44 22.96 47.58 5.58
C GLN A 44 22.17 48.37 6.64
N VAL A 45 20.84 48.33 6.54
CA VAL A 45 19.94 49.05 7.48
C VAL A 45 20.10 48.53 8.91
N ALA A 46 20.45 47.26 9.10
CA ALA A 46 20.76 46.69 10.40
C ALA A 46 21.95 47.40 11.11
N ARG A 47 22.97 47.82 10.35
CA ARG A 47 24.12 48.56 10.89
C ARG A 47 23.72 49.94 11.38
N VAL A 48 22.80 50.61 10.68
CA VAL A 48 22.29 51.94 11.08
C VAL A 48 21.40 51.84 12.31
N ARG A 49 20.52 50.83 12.39
CA ARG A 49 19.72 50.55 13.59
C ARG A 49 20.61 50.25 14.82
N ARG A 50 21.74 49.56 14.63
CA ARG A 50 22.74 49.30 15.68
C ARG A 50 23.44 50.60 16.12
N GLN A 51 23.92 51.41 15.18
CA GLN A 51 24.54 52.71 15.48
C GLN A 51 23.61 53.69 16.20
N PHE A 52 22.29 53.59 15.99
CA PHE A 52 21.29 54.35 16.74
C PHE A 52 21.20 53.88 18.19
N LYS A 53 21.16 52.56 18.39
CA LYS A 53 21.14 51.96 19.73
C LYS A 53 22.42 52.26 20.51
N ASP A 54 23.55 52.35 19.82
CA ASP A 54 24.86 52.63 20.40
C ASP A 54 25.11 54.15 20.61
N GLY A 55 24.19 55.01 20.21
CA GLY A 55 24.28 56.48 20.40
C GLY A 55 25.29 57.19 19.49
N VAL A 56 25.76 56.53 18.42
CA VAL A 56 26.85 57.01 17.55
C VAL A 56 26.35 57.88 16.38
N LEU A 57 25.03 57.91 16.14
CA LEU A 57 24.44 58.67 15.04
C LEU A 57 24.28 60.17 15.38
N PRO A 58 24.62 61.09 14.45
CA PRO A 58 24.36 62.52 14.64
C PRO A 58 22.88 62.82 14.86
N THR A 59 22.57 63.67 15.83
CA THR A 59 21.19 64.05 16.22
C THR A 59 20.37 64.60 15.05
N ALA A 60 20.98 65.43 14.20
CA ALA A 60 20.33 65.97 13.00
C ALA A 60 19.88 64.89 12.00
N VAL A 61 20.59 63.75 11.91
CA VAL A 61 20.22 62.62 11.03
C VAL A 61 19.08 61.81 11.64
N VAL A 62 19.08 61.64 12.96
CA VAL A 62 18.00 60.97 13.69
C VAL A 62 16.69 61.76 13.56
N GLU A 63 16.74 63.08 13.75
CA GLU A 63 15.59 63.97 13.59
C GLU A 63 15.05 63.95 12.17
N ALA A 64 15.92 64.02 11.16
CA ALA A 64 15.52 63.93 9.76
C ALA A 64 14.85 62.58 9.42
N LEU A 65 15.34 61.47 9.98
CA LEU A 65 14.74 60.14 9.77
C LEU A 65 13.41 59.97 10.55
N ASN A 66 13.31 60.54 11.74
CA ASN A 66 12.06 60.57 12.52
C ASN A 66 10.96 61.34 11.78
N ASN A 67 11.29 62.50 11.20
CA ASN A 67 10.35 63.33 10.43
C ASN A 67 9.80 62.62 9.18
N VAL A 68 10.54 61.63 8.65
CA VAL A 68 10.12 60.84 7.47
C VAL A 68 9.43 59.53 7.89
N GLY A 69 9.23 59.28 9.19
CA GLY A 69 8.54 58.09 9.69
C GLY A 69 9.37 56.80 9.59
N PHE A 70 10.70 56.92 9.70
CA PHE A 70 11.60 55.77 9.66
C PHE A 70 11.44 54.87 10.90
N VAL A 71 11.26 53.57 10.67
CA VAL A 71 11.08 52.59 11.75
C VAL A 71 12.44 52.09 12.28
N TRP A 72 12.83 52.60 13.45
CA TRP A 72 14.05 52.19 14.17
C TRP A 72 13.96 50.76 14.71
N ASP A 73 12.83 50.42 15.34
CA ASP A 73 12.55 49.07 15.83
C ASP A 73 11.39 48.43 15.05
N ALA A 74 11.76 47.64 14.04
CA ALA A 74 10.80 46.91 13.23
C ALA A 74 10.00 45.87 14.02
N LYS A 75 10.57 45.29 15.09
CA LYS A 75 9.89 44.27 15.91
C LYS A 75 8.82 44.91 16.77
N GLN A 76 9.12 46.05 17.38
CA GLN A 76 8.14 46.79 18.19
C GLN A 76 7.03 47.39 17.33
N HIS A 77 7.37 47.99 16.18
CA HIS A 77 6.38 48.56 15.28
C HIS A 77 5.40 47.50 14.73
N ASN A 78 5.91 46.34 14.29
CA ASN A 78 5.06 45.23 13.86
C ASN A 78 4.18 44.69 15.00
N TRP A 79 4.64 44.73 16.25
CA TRP A 79 3.81 44.36 17.41
C TRP A 79 2.64 45.33 17.59
N THR A 80 2.90 46.63 17.59
CA THR A 80 1.86 47.67 17.72
C THR A 80 0.79 47.55 16.64
N LEU A 81 1.19 47.28 15.38
CA LEU A 81 0.27 47.05 14.28
C LEU A 81 -0.60 45.79 14.50
N ARG A 82 -0.01 44.69 14.99
CA ARG A 82 -0.76 43.46 15.29
C ARG A 82 -1.80 43.68 16.39
N VAL A 83 -1.45 44.42 17.45
CA VAL A 83 -2.38 44.75 18.53
C VAL A 83 -3.53 45.63 18.02
N LEU A 84 -3.23 46.64 17.19
CA LEU A 84 -4.25 47.47 16.55
C LEU A 84 -5.19 46.63 15.68
N ALA A 85 -4.64 45.71 14.89
CA ALA A 85 -5.42 44.80 14.05
C ALA A 85 -6.35 43.90 14.86
N LEU A 86 -5.91 43.40 16.02
CA LEU A 86 -6.74 42.60 16.93
C LEU A 86 -7.86 43.43 17.55
N LYS A 87 -7.59 44.68 17.94
CA LYS A 87 -8.63 45.60 18.45
C LYS A 87 -9.72 45.86 17.41
N THR A 88 -9.32 46.15 16.16
CA THR A 88 -10.26 46.33 15.04
C THR A 88 -11.00 45.04 14.69
N TYR A 89 -10.34 43.88 14.77
CA TYR A 89 -11.00 42.59 14.56
C TYR A 89 -12.08 42.33 15.62
N LYS A 90 -11.77 42.60 16.90
CA LYS A 90 -12.70 42.44 18.02
C LYS A 90 -13.94 43.33 17.87
N SER A 91 -13.79 44.57 17.39
CA SER A 91 -14.94 45.46 17.21
C SER A 91 -15.86 45.02 16.07
N LEU A 92 -15.32 44.36 15.03
CA LEU A 92 -16.08 43.90 13.87
C LEU A 92 -16.78 42.55 14.09
N TYR A 93 -16.10 41.60 14.73
CA TYR A 93 -16.57 40.21 14.84
C TYR A 93 -16.96 39.81 16.27
N HIS A 94 -16.86 40.73 17.23
CA HIS A 94 -17.18 40.54 18.65
C HIS A 94 -16.41 39.39 19.34
N ASN A 95 -15.42 38.80 18.66
CA ASN A 95 -14.53 37.77 19.16
C ASN A 95 -13.10 37.98 18.62
N LEU A 96 -12.13 37.28 19.21
CA LEU A 96 -10.71 37.34 18.81
C LEU A 96 -10.24 36.04 18.12
N LEU A 97 -11.17 35.28 17.54
CA LEU A 97 -10.87 34.05 16.81
C LEU A 97 -10.64 34.33 15.34
N VAL A 98 -9.45 34.87 15.05
CA VAL A 98 -9.05 35.15 13.67
C VAL A 98 -8.78 33.83 12.92
N PRO A 99 -9.50 33.51 11.82
CA PRO A 99 -9.22 32.35 10.98
C PRO A 99 -7.81 32.40 10.39
N TYR A 100 -7.14 31.25 10.23
CA TYR A 100 -5.77 31.20 9.70
C TYR A 100 -5.60 31.91 8.35
N GLU A 101 -6.57 31.73 7.44
CA GLU A 101 -6.55 32.32 6.10
C GLU A 101 -6.98 33.80 6.08
N PHE A 102 -7.39 34.38 7.22
CA PHE A 102 -7.88 35.75 7.27
C PHE A 102 -6.76 36.75 6.97
N THR A 103 -6.97 37.50 5.89
CA THR A 103 -6.12 38.61 5.45
C THR A 103 -6.96 39.87 5.46
N VAL A 104 -6.42 40.95 6.02
CA VAL A 104 -7.11 42.24 6.07
C VAL A 104 -7.40 42.73 4.64
N PRO A 105 -8.67 42.99 4.28
CA PRO A 105 -9.03 43.43 2.94
C PRO A 105 -8.32 44.75 2.56
N PRO A 106 -7.78 44.86 1.33
CA PRO A 106 -7.21 46.10 0.86
C PRO A 106 -8.30 47.17 0.71
N HIS A 107 -7.96 48.44 1.01
CA HIS A 107 -8.84 49.61 0.87
C HIS A 107 -10.09 49.64 1.77
N ALA A 108 -10.19 48.79 2.79
CA ALA A 108 -11.27 48.84 3.74
C ALA A 108 -11.11 50.03 4.70
N ALA A 109 -12.07 50.97 4.69
CA ALA A 109 -12.04 52.19 5.51
C ALA A 109 -12.02 51.92 7.03
N THR A 110 -12.44 50.73 7.45
CA THR A 110 -12.43 50.29 8.86
C THR A 110 -11.03 49.89 9.36
N TRP A 111 -10.08 49.64 8.46
CA TRP A 111 -8.73 49.19 8.77
C TRP A 111 -7.71 50.27 8.43
N SER A 112 -6.71 50.49 9.28
CA SER A 112 -5.60 51.41 8.97
C SER A 112 -4.89 50.96 7.70
N ARG A 113 -4.36 51.93 6.93
CA ARG A 113 -3.64 51.70 5.67
C ARG A 113 -2.46 50.73 5.87
N ASP A 114 -1.77 50.86 7.00
CA ASP A 114 -0.65 49.99 7.40
C ASP A 114 -1.05 48.53 7.66
N LEU A 115 -2.35 48.23 7.78
CA LEU A 115 -2.87 46.89 8.04
C LEU A 115 -3.39 46.20 6.78
N TRP A 116 -3.56 46.93 5.66
CA TRP A 116 -4.08 46.36 4.42
C TRP A 116 -3.17 45.24 3.90
N GLY A 117 -3.75 44.09 3.58
CA GLY A 117 -2.99 42.90 3.14
C GLY A 117 -2.26 42.16 4.26
N CYS A 118 -2.39 42.57 5.53
CA CYS A 118 -1.83 41.85 6.66
C CYS A 118 -2.52 40.48 6.82
N LYS A 119 -1.75 39.39 6.75
CA LYS A 119 -2.20 38.01 7.06
C LYS A 119 -2.37 37.84 8.57
N LEU A 120 -3.39 38.50 9.13
CA LEU A 120 -3.63 38.54 10.57
C LEU A 120 -3.83 37.13 11.16
N GLY A 121 -4.45 36.20 10.43
CA GLY A 121 -4.61 34.80 10.86
C GLY A 121 -3.27 34.09 11.11
N VAL A 122 -2.31 34.26 10.21
CA VAL A 122 -0.94 33.73 10.36
C VAL A 122 -0.23 34.40 11.54
N ALA A 123 -0.40 35.72 11.70
CA ALA A 123 0.21 36.46 12.80
C ALA A 123 -0.28 36.00 14.18
N VAL A 124 -1.59 35.74 14.32
CA VAL A 124 -2.21 35.22 15.54
C VAL A 124 -1.76 33.80 15.85
N THR A 125 -1.67 32.95 14.83
CA THR A 125 -1.17 31.56 14.99
C THR A 125 0.28 31.55 15.48
N ASN A 126 1.13 32.44 14.95
CA ASN A 126 2.51 32.60 15.40
C ASN A 126 2.64 33.16 16.83
N ILE A 127 1.69 33.98 17.28
CA ILE A 127 1.63 34.47 18.67
C ILE A 127 1.29 33.29 19.61
N ARG A 128 0.37 32.42 19.21
CA ARG A 128 -0.01 31.23 19.99
C ARG A 128 1.13 30.20 20.07
N SER A 129 1.75 29.85 18.95
CA SER A 129 2.83 28.84 18.92
C SER A 129 4.06 29.27 19.73
N ARG A 130 4.30 30.59 19.85
CA ARG A 130 5.42 31.16 20.62
C ARG A 130 4.97 31.75 21.96
N ALA A 131 3.86 31.28 22.53
CA ALA A 131 3.35 31.73 23.83
C ALA A 131 4.41 31.72 24.95
N HIS A 132 5.28 30.70 24.97
CA HIS A 132 6.34 30.54 25.96
C HIS A 132 7.55 31.48 25.75
N GLN A 133 7.69 32.10 24.56
CA GLN A 133 8.81 32.98 24.21
C GLN A 133 8.41 34.47 24.23
N LEU A 134 7.15 34.78 24.56
CA LEU A 134 6.64 36.15 24.58
C LEU A 134 7.04 36.87 25.88
N PRO A 135 7.54 38.12 25.79
CA PRO A 135 7.78 38.96 26.96
C PRO A 135 6.52 39.10 27.82
N PRO A 136 6.65 39.14 29.16
CA PRO A 136 5.51 39.17 30.09
C PRO A 136 4.57 40.37 29.84
N ASP A 137 5.12 41.54 29.52
CA ASP A 137 4.34 42.75 29.21
C ASP A 137 3.42 42.58 27.98
N ARG A 138 3.92 41.86 26.96
CA ARG A 138 3.17 41.58 25.73
C ARG A 138 2.08 40.54 25.94
N LYS A 139 2.31 39.59 26.84
CA LYS A 139 1.30 38.60 27.24
C LYS A 139 0.17 39.29 28.01
N ALA A 140 0.51 40.15 28.98
CA ALA A 140 -0.47 40.92 29.74
C ALA A 140 -1.32 41.85 28.86
N GLU A 141 -0.73 42.47 27.82
CA GLU A 141 -1.46 43.30 26.86
C GLU A 141 -2.50 42.49 26.06
N LEU A 142 -2.18 41.25 25.68
CA LEU A 142 -3.11 40.35 24.98
C LEU A 142 -4.18 39.78 25.92
N ASP A 143 -3.81 39.44 27.16
CA ASP A 143 -4.75 38.98 28.20
C ASP A 143 -5.80 40.05 28.49
N ALA A 144 -5.40 41.31 28.63
CA ALA A 144 -6.31 42.44 28.82
C ALA A 144 -7.28 42.66 27.64
N LEU A 145 -6.89 42.24 26.44
CA LEU A 145 -7.76 42.27 25.26
C LEU A 145 -8.75 41.09 25.21
N GLY A 146 -8.63 40.11 26.11
CA GLY A 146 -9.41 38.87 26.09
C GLY A 146 -8.96 37.92 24.98
N PHE A 147 -7.66 37.90 24.68
CA PHE A 147 -7.10 37.06 23.64
C PHE A 147 -7.23 35.57 23.99
N VAL A 148 -7.78 34.79 23.06
CA VAL A 148 -7.97 33.35 23.24
C VAL A 148 -6.67 32.62 22.91
N TRP A 149 -5.97 32.15 23.95
CA TRP A 149 -4.72 31.39 23.85
C TRP A 149 -4.94 29.97 23.38
N ASP A 150 -5.98 29.32 23.90
CA ASP A 150 -6.39 27.99 23.44
C ASP A 150 -7.52 28.11 22.43
N SER A 151 -7.17 27.98 21.15
CA SER A 151 -8.17 27.97 20.07
C SER A 151 -9.12 26.77 20.11
N HIS A 152 -8.83 25.73 20.90
CA HIS A 152 -9.59 24.48 20.96
C HIS A 152 -10.86 24.55 21.80
N GLU A 153 -10.94 25.42 22.82
CA GLU A 153 -12.13 25.50 23.70
C GLU A 153 -13.39 26.00 22.98
N LEU A 154 -13.29 27.04 22.15
CA LEU A 154 -14.45 27.56 21.40
C LEU A 154 -14.72 26.78 20.09
N THR A 155 -13.75 26.01 19.56
CA THR A 155 -13.97 25.22 18.34
C THR A 155 -14.79 23.97 18.58
N PHE A 156 -14.79 23.40 19.79
CA PHE A 156 -15.54 22.17 20.08
C PHE A 156 -17.05 22.37 19.87
N ASP A 157 -17.63 23.41 20.47
CA ASP A 157 -19.07 23.70 20.37
C ASP A 157 -19.49 24.02 18.92
N ILE A 158 -18.65 24.74 18.17
CA ILE A 158 -18.87 25.05 16.76
C ILE A 158 -18.80 23.78 15.90
N LYS A 159 -17.88 22.84 16.20
CA LYS A 159 -17.78 21.54 15.51
C LYS A 159 -19.00 20.67 15.79
N VAL A 160 -19.46 20.62 17.04
CA VAL A 160 -20.67 19.86 17.43
C VAL A 160 -21.92 20.44 16.75
N LEU A 161 -22.07 21.77 16.70
CA LEU A 161 -23.17 22.44 16.01
C LEU A 161 -23.16 22.13 14.50
N ALA A 162 -21.98 22.17 13.87
CA ALA A 162 -21.82 21.83 12.47
C ALA A 162 -22.10 20.34 12.18
N LEU A 163 -21.70 19.43 13.07
CA LEU A 163 -22.02 18.00 12.97
C LEU A 163 -23.52 17.72 13.12
N ASN A 164 -24.20 18.40 14.04
CA ASN A 164 -25.65 18.30 14.20
C ASN A 164 -26.39 18.77 12.95
N THR A 165 -25.96 19.91 12.38
CA THR A 165 -26.53 20.44 11.14
C THR A 165 -26.29 19.48 9.97
N TYR A 166 -25.08 18.89 9.87
CA TYR A 166 -24.77 17.88 8.87
C TYR A 166 -25.63 16.62 9.00
N LYS A 167 -25.82 16.13 10.24
CA LYS A 167 -26.69 14.99 10.54
C LYS A 167 -28.13 15.23 10.11
N GLN A 168 -28.66 16.43 10.34
CA GLN A 168 -30.01 16.79 9.90
C GLN A 168 -30.16 16.82 8.38
N LEU A 169 -29.11 17.19 7.64
CA LEU A 169 -29.13 17.28 6.18
C LEU A 169 -28.88 15.93 5.48
N HIS A 170 -28.00 15.09 6.04
CA HIS A 170 -27.52 13.87 5.38
C HIS A 170 -27.92 12.57 6.08
N GLY A 171 -28.61 12.65 7.23
CA GLY A 171 -29.06 11.48 8.00
C GLY A 171 -27.95 10.73 8.76
N HIS A 172 -26.69 11.09 8.56
CA HIS A 172 -25.52 10.46 9.19
C HIS A 172 -24.46 11.49 9.58
N VAL A 173 -23.54 11.11 10.46
CA VAL A 173 -22.43 11.97 10.94
C VAL A 173 -21.12 11.73 10.15
N HIS A 174 -21.16 10.94 9.08
CA HIS A 174 -20.00 10.66 8.22
C HIS A 174 -19.73 11.82 7.26
N VAL A 175 -18.81 12.70 7.66
CA VAL A 175 -18.39 13.87 6.86
C VAL A 175 -17.16 13.50 6.02
N PRO A 176 -17.20 13.60 4.68
CA PRO A 176 -16.04 13.41 3.81
C PRO A 176 -14.89 14.32 4.20
N PHE A 177 -13.64 13.84 4.12
CA PHE A 177 -12.45 14.60 4.57
C PHE A 177 -12.33 16.01 3.95
N GLU A 178 -12.66 16.13 2.67
CA GLU A 178 -12.60 17.40 1.93
C GLU A 178 -13.87 18.27 2.06
N PHE A 179 -14.88 17.84 2.83
CA PHE A 179 -16.12 18.59 2.97
C PHE A 179 -15.90 19.91 3.73
N LYS A 180 -16.33 21.01 3.10
CA LYS A 180 -16.33 22.37 3.65
C LYS A 180 -17.75 22.89 3.73
N VAL A 181 -18.09 23.52 4.85
CA VAL A 181 -19.39 24.13 5.04
C VAL A 181 -19.57 25.29 4.04
N PRO A 182 -20.60 25.27 3.18
CA PRO A 182 -20.87 26.34 2.23
C PRO A 182 -21.16 27.68 2.94
N ASP A 183 -20.72 28.80 2.36
CA ASP A 183 -20.90 30.15 2.92
C ASP A 183 -22.15 30.88 2.41
N THR A 184 -22.98 30.20 1.60
CA THR A 184 -24.16 30.75 0.93
C THR A 184 -25.47 30.05 1.30
N HIS A 185 -25.40 28.99 2.12
CA HIS A 185 -26.55 28.13 2.38
C HIS A 185 -27.25 28.49 3.71
N PRO A 186 -28.55 28.87 3.69
CA PRO A 186 -29.26 29.37 4.88
C PRO A 186 -29.45 28.32 5.99
N SER A 187 -29.32 27.04 5.67
CA SER A 187 -29.40 25.94 6.64
C SER A 187 -28.18 25.82 7.57
N TRP A 188 -27.07 26.52 7.28
CA TRP A 188 -25.88 26.51 8.13
C TRP A 188 -25.77 27.81 8.92
N PRO A 189 -25.54 27.76 10.24
CA PRO A 189 -25.28 28.96 11.04
C PRO A 189 -24.08 29.75 10.48
N PRO A 190 -24.12 31.11 10.45
CA PRO A 190 -23.01 31.93 9.95
C PRO A 190 -21.67 31.68 10.66
N THR A 191 -21.73 31.19 11.90
CA THR A 191 -20.57 30.80 12.71
C THR A 191 -19.85 29.55 12.22
N CYS A 192 -20.52 28.72 11.40
CA CYS A 192 -19.98 27.48 10.85
C CYS A 192 -19.52 27.62 9.38
N TRP A 193 -19.78 28.75 8.72
CA TRP A 193 -19.45 28.95 7.31
C TRP A 193 -17.94 28.84 7.05
N LYS A 194 -17.59 28.21 5.92
CA LYS A 194 -16.20 27.93 5.49
C LYS A 194 -15.41 26.99 6.39
N LEU A 195 -16.03 26.42 7.42
CA LEU A 195 -15.39 25.41 8.27
C LEU A 195 -15.09 24.15 7.43
N LYS A 196 -13.83 23.70 7.44
CA LYS A 196 -13.41 22.42 6.84
C LYS A 196 -13.87 21.27 7.74
N LEU A 197 -15.18 21.06 7.82
CA LEU A 197 -15.81 20.14 8.77
C LEU A 197 -15.27 18.71 8.65
N GLY A 198 -14.94 18.25 7.43
CA GLY A 198 -14.30 16.94 7.23
C GLY A 198 -12.97 16.78 7.98
N ARG A 199 -12.09 17.78 7.87
CA ARG A 199 -10.82 17.82 8.62
C ARG A 199 -11.05 17.99 10.13
N ALA A 200 -12.02 18.81 10.51
CA ALA A 200 -12.34 19.06 11.90
C ALA A 200 -12.84 17.81 12.65
N VAL A 201 -13.60 16.95 11.95
CA VAL A 201 -14.07 15.64 12.45
C VAL A 201 -12.94 14.62 12.47
N HIS A 202 -12.08 14.61 11.45
CA HIS A 202 -10.86 13.79 11.46
C HIS A 202 -9.96 14.12 12.65
N ASP A 203 -9.72 15.40 12.92
CA ASP A 203 -8.96 15.84 14.11
C ASP A 203 -9.63 15.43 15.42
N LEU A 204 -10.97 15.46 15.51
CA LEU A 204 -11.70 14.98 16.70
C LEU A 204 -11.51 13.49 16.91
N ARG A 205 -11.50 12.69 15.82
CA ARG A 205 -11.23 11.25 15.86
C ARG A 205 -9.81 10.94 16.31
N CYS A 206 -8.81 11.60 15.71
CA CYS A 206 -7.40 11.39 16.04
C CYS A 206 -7.03 11.81 17.47
N ARG A 207 -7.83 12.70 18.10
CA ARG A 207 -7.62 13.16 19.48
C ARG A 207 -8.61 12.54 20.48
N GLY A 208 -9.26 11.44 20.10
CA GLY A 208 -10.27 10.73 20.91
C GLY A 208 -9.85 10.47 22.36
N ASP A 209 -8.59 10.08 22.56
CA ASP A 209 -8.05 9.70 23.87
C ASP A 209 -7.66 10.90 24.76
N HIS A 210 -7.62 12.12 24.18
CA HIS A 210 -7.27 13.36 24.87
C HIS A 210 -8.50 14.27 25.12
N LEU A 211 -9.70 13.81 24.76
CA LEU A 211 -10.97 14.51 25.04
C LEU A 211 -11.40 14.25 26.49
N THR A 212 -11.98 15.26 27.14
CA THR A 212 -12.59 15.05 28.46
C THR A 212 -13.78 14.10 28.34
N PRO A 213 -14.09 13.30 29.38
CA PRO A 213 -15.21 12.35 29.35
C PRO A 213 -16.53 12.99 28.91
N GLU A 214 -16.82 14.21 29.37
CA GLU A 214 -18.05 14.92 29.03
C GLU A 214 -18.14 15.28 27.54
N ARG A 215 -17.00 15.56 26.89
CA ARG A 215 -16.94 15.86 25.45
C ARG A 215 -17.07 14.61 24.60
N ARG A 216 -16.55 13.48 25.10
CA ARG A 216 -16.68 12.17 24.47
C ARG A 216 -18.14 11.72 24.48
N ASP A 217 -18.83 11.87 25.61
CA ASP A 217 -20.25 11.56 25.76
C ASP A 217 -21.13 12.39 24.81
N VAL A 218 -20.82 13.69 24.62
CA VAL A 218 -21.54 14.55 23.67
C VAL A 218 -21.36 14.05 22.24
N LEU A 219 -20.18 13.57 21.84
CA LEU A 219 -19.94 13.04 20.50
C LEU A 219 -20.57 11.66 20.31
N ASP A 220 -20.46 10.77 21.29
CA ASP A 220 -21.06 9.44 21.26
C ASP A 220 -22.59 9.50 21.18
N ALA A 221 -23.21 10.49 21.84
CA ALA A 221 -24.64 10.76 21.74
C ALA A 221 -25.09 11.28 20.35
N LEU A 222 -24.17 11.76 19.50
CA LEU A 222 -24.48 12.17 18.13
C LEU A 222 -24.55 10.96 17.17
N GLY A 223 -23.97 9.81 17.53
CA GLY A 223 -24.04 8.57 16.76
C GLY A 223 -25.44 7.97 16.72
N TYR A 224 -25.75 7.21 15.66
CA TYR A 224 -26.87 6.25 15.72
C TYR A 224 -26.35 5.02 16.46
N VAL A 225 -27.21 4.36 17.24
CA VAL A 225 -26.83 3.18 18.01
C VAL A 225 -26.21 2.13 17.07
N PRO A 226 -24.98 1.62 17.34
CA PRO A 226 -24.06 2.01 18.41
C PRO A 226 -22.89 2.89 17.91
N LEU A 227 -22.74 4.05 18.56
CA LEU A 227 -21.51 4.85 18.70
C LEU A 227 -21.12 5.81 17.55
N PHE A 228 -20.48 6.91 17.96
CA PHE A 228 -19.75 7.79 17.04
C PHE A 228 -18.55 7.02 16.50
N VAL A 229 -18.45 6.90 15.17
CA VAL A 229 -17.37 6.12 14.54
C VAL A 229 -16.04 6.85 14.74
N TRP A 230 -15.25 6.35 15.70
CA TRP A 230 -13.92 6.85 16.05
C TRP A 230 -12.88 6.43 15.02
N ASP A 231 -13.00 5.23 14.45
CA ASP A 231 -12.12 4.76 13.39
C ASP A 231 -12.78 4.82 12.00
N SER A 232 -12.35 5.76 11.17
CA SER A 232 -12.79 5.85 9.77
C SER A 232 -12.28 4.72 8.87
N HIS A 233 -11.26 3.96 9.30
CA HIS A 233 -10.71 2.84 8.55
C HIS A 233 -11.56 1.58 8.69
N GLU A 234 -12.30 1.40 9.79
CA GLU A 234 -13.21 0.26 9.99
C GLU A 234 -14.29 0.17 8.88
N LEU A 235 -14.84 1.30 8.44
CA LEU A 235 -15.89 1.33 7.40
C LEU A 235 -15.37 1.09 5.97
N ASN A 236 -14.09 1.38 5.72
CA ASN A 236 -13.41 0.96 4.47
C ASN A 236 -12.92 -0.50 4.55
N TRP A 237 -12.93 -1.10 5.75
CA TRP A 237 -12.40 -2.43 5.98
C TRP A 237 -13.42 -3.51 5.58
N ASP A 238 -14.70 -3.31 5.85
CA ASP A 238 -15.76 -4.23 5.40
C ASP A 238 -15.80 -4.33 3.88
N MET A 239 -15.66 -3.21 3.16
CA MET A 239 -15.57 -3.20 1.70
C MET A 239 -14.31 -3.89 1.19
N LYS A 240 -13.16 -3.74 1.88
CA LYS A 240 -11.90 -4.41 1.51
C LYS A 240 -11.93 -5.91 1.82
N LEU A 241 -12.53 -6.30 2.95
CA LEU A 241 -12.78 -7.69 3.33
C LEU A 241 -13.73 -8.37 2.33
N GLN A 242 -14.80 -7.68 1.93
CA GLN A 242 -15.73 -8.17 0.92
C GLN A 242 -15.07 -8.28 -0.46
N ALA A 243 -14.21 -7.33 -0.84
CA ALA A 243 -13.42 -7.40 -2.06
C ALA A 243 -12.41 -8.56 -2.05
N LEU A 244 -11.75 -8.82 -0.91
CA LEU A 244 -10.82 -9.94 -0.74
C LEU A 244 -11.55 -11.30 -0.72
N ALA A 245 -12.71 -11.38 -0.07
CA ALA A 245 -13.57 -12.56 -0.12
C ALA A 245 -14.02 -12.87 -1.55
N THR A 246 -14.42 -11.83 -2.30
CA THR A 246 -14.77 -11.96 -3.73
C THR A 246 -13.56 -12.38 -4.56
N PHE A 247 -12.38 -11.81 -4.33
CA PHE A 247 -11.14 -12.20 -5.02
C PHE A 247 -10.80 -13.68 -4.78
N LYS A 248 -10.86 -14.13 -3.52
CA LYS A 248 -10.64 -15.54 -3.15
C LYS A 248 -11.64 -16.48 -3.84
N GLN A 249 -12.91 -16.07 -3.93
CA GLN A 249 -13.97 -16.83 -4.58
C GLN A 249 -13.79 -16.93 -6.11
N VAL A 250 -13.29 -15.87 -6.76
CA VAL A 250 -13.12 -15.81 -8.23
C VAL A 250 -11.82 -16.45 -8.70
N PHE A 251 -10.72 -16.29 -7.96
CA PHE A 251 -9.38 -16.68 -8.41
C PHE A 251 -8.79 -17.90 -7.71
N GLY A 252 -9.52 -18.50 -6.75
CA GLY A 252 -9.30 -19.85 -6.24
C GLY A 252 -7.84 -20.28 -6.09
N GLY A 253 -7.16 -19.80 -5.04
CA GLY A 253 -5.89 -20.40 -4.64
C GLY A 253 -4.89 -19.53 -3.87
N THR A 254 -5.07 -18.21 -3.71
CA THR A 254 -4.12 -17.34 -2.98
C THR A 254 -4.73 -15.94 -2.68
N LEU A 255 -4.44 -15.31 -1.54
CA LEU A 255 -4.87 -13.93 -1.18
C LEU A 255 -3.90 -12.81 -1.64
N VAL A 256 -2.94 -13.13 -2.50
CA VAL A 256 -2.01 -12.16 -3.08
C VAL A 256 -2.70 -11.42 -4.24
N VAL A 257 -3.22 -10.23 -3.95
CA VAL A 257 -3.91 -9.36 -4.92
C VAL A 257 -2.90 -8.57 -5.77
N PRO A 258 -2.99 -8.57 -7.11
CA PRO A 258 -2.15 -7.74 -7.98
C PRO A 258 -2.30 -6.25 -7.70
N GLN A 259 -1.22 -5.47 -7.84
CA GLN A 259 -1.21 -4.03 -7.57
C GLN A 259 -2.23 -3.24 -8.42
N ASP A 260 -2.51 -3.71 -9.64
CA ASP A 260 -3.41 -3.06 -10.60
C ASP A 260 -4.84 -3.65 -10.57
N PHE A 261 -5.15 -4.50 -9.59
CA PHE A 261 -6.46 -5.14 -9.52
C PHE A 261 -7.54 -4.15 -9.10
N VAL A 262 -8.52 -3.99 -9.99
CA VAL A 262 -9.75 -3.22 -9.74
C VAL A 262 -10.92 -4.19 -9.75
N VAL A 263 -11.70 -4.23 -8.67
CA VAL A 263 -12.92 -5.04 -8.59
C VAL A 263 -13.85 -4.60 -9.72
N PRO A 264 -14.27 -5.51 -10.63
CA PRO A 264 -15.17 -5.17 -11.72
C PRO A 264 -16.50 -4.63 -11.17
N SER A 265 -16.98 -3.51 -11.71
CA SER A 265 -18.23 -2.85 -11.28
C SER A 265 -19.51 -3.70 -11.44
N THR A 266 -19.41 -4.85 -12.09
CA THR A 266 -20.50 -5.79 -12.40
C THR A 266 -20.56 -7.01 -11.47
N ALA A 267 -19.73 -7.08 -10.41
CA ALA A 267 -19.81 -8.19 -9.46
C ALA A 267 -21.19 -8.21 -8.75
N PRO A 268 -21.89 -9.36 -8.70
CA PRO A 268 -23.20 -9.44 -8.10
C PRO A 268 -23.11 -9.16 -6.60
N LYS A 269 -23.85 -8.15 -6.14
CA LYS A 269 -24.10 -7.95 -4.71
C LYS A 269 -24.81 -9.20 -4.20
N ALA A 270 -24.18 -9.96 -3.31
CA ALA A 270 -24.81 -11.11 -2.67
C ALA A 270 -26.00 -10.61 -1.85
N ASN A 271 -27.22 -10.78 -2.39
CA ASN A 271 -28.45 -10.62 -1.65
C ASN A 271 -28.64 -11.87 -0.79
N ILE A 272 -28.46 -11.74 0.52
CA ILE A 272 -28.91 -12.76 1.46
C ILE A 272 -30.44 -12.62 1.56
N SER A 273 -31.16 -13.36 0.72
CA SER A 273 -32.59 -13.57 0.91
C SER A 273 -32.78 -14.67 1.95
N ASN A 274 -33.40 -14.32 3.08
CA ASN A 274 -33.92 -15.24 4.07
C ASN A 274 -34.91 -16.22 3.42
N THR A 275 -34.46 -17.44 3.13
CA THR A 275 -35.34 -18.60 2.96
C THR A 275 -34.93 -19.66 3.96
N THR A 276 -35.74 -19.77 5.00
CA THR A 276 -35.75 -20.82 6.01
C THR A 276 -36.03 -22.18 5.38
N SER A 277 -34.98 -22.94 5.06
CA SER A 277 -35.04 -24.40 4.90
C SER A 277 -33.63 -24.97 4.69
N ASP A 278 -32.82 -25.05 5.73
CA ASP A 278 -32.13 -26.31 6.03
C ASP A 278 -31.46 -26.26 7.41
N ARG A 279 -32.07 -26.97 8.36
CA ARG A 279 -31.57 -27.15 9.74
C ARG A 279 -30.40 -28.14 9.83
N ARG A 280 -29.77 -28.50 8.69
CA ARG A 280 -28.54 -29.32 8.64
C ARG A 280 -27.25 -28.53 8.40
N ASP A 281 -27.35 -27.27 7.95
CA ASP A 281 -26.18 -26.42 7.68
C ASP A 281 -25.70 -25.60 8.89
N LEU A 282 -26.38 -25.72 10.03
CA LEU A 282 -26.00 -25.05 11.29
C LEU A 282 -24.77 -25.68 11.97
N MET A 283 -24.06 -26.60 11.31
CA MET A 283 -22.87 -27.29 11.84
C MET A 283 -21.54 -26.88 11.18
N GLU A 284 -21.56 -26.00 10.18
CA GLU A 284 -20.35 -25.40 9.59
C GLU A 284 -20.45 -23.87 9.61
N LEU A 285 -20.29 -23.26 10.78
CA LEU A 285 -19.73 -21.90 10.80
C LEU A 285 -18.32 -22.01 10.22
N GLY A 286 -18.17 -21.64 8.94
CA GLY A 286 -16.89 -21.70 8.24
C GLY A 286 -15.79 -20.99 9.03
N PHE A 287 -14.54 -21.41 8.89
CA PHE A 287 -13.41 -20.82 9.63
C PHE A 287 -13.32 -19.30 9.45
N LEU A 288 -13.83 -18.77 8.34
CA LEU A 288 -13.87 -17.35 8.00
C LEU A 288 -15.21 -16.66 8.33
N ALA A 289 -16.09 -17.29 9.11
CA ALA A 289 -17.30 -16.64 9.59
C ALA A 289 -16.97 -15.40 10.43
N GLU A 290 -17.84 -14.39 10.42
CA GLU A 290 -17.64 -13.15 11.20
C GLU A 290 -17.55 -13.41 12.70
N GLU A 291 -18.22 -14.46 13.18
CA GLU A 291 -18.22 -14.88 14.58
C GLU A 291 -16.93 -15.62 14.99
N ASN A 292 -16.08 -16.02 14.03
CA ASN A 292 -14.82 -16.72 14.32
C ASN A 292 -13.66 -15.72 14.45
N ASP A 293 -13.45 -15.21 15.65
CA ASP A 293 -12.36 -14.27 15.96
C ASP A 293 -10.97 -14.78 15.54
N CYS A 294 -10.72 -16.09 15.60
CA CYS A 294 -9.45 -16.70 15.22
C CYS A 294 -9.20 -16.57 13.71
N GLY A 295 -10.16 -17.00 12.91
CA GLY A 295 -10.09 -16.89 11.46
C GLY A 295 -10.06 -15.45 10.97
N GLN A 296 -10.87 -14.58 11.58
CA GLN A 296 -10.86 -13.14 11.27
C GLN A 296 -9.53 -12.47 11.61
N SER A 297 -8.93 -12.80 12.77
CA SER A 297 -7.63 -12.25 13.16
C SER A 297 -6.53 -12.65 12.18
N LEU A 298 -6.51 -13.93 11.78
CA LEU A 298 -5.52 -14.44 10.83
C LEU A 298 -5.74 -13.88 9.42
N LEU A 299 -6.99 -13.75 8.97
CA LEU A 299 -7.33 -13.12 7.69
C LEU A 299 -6.90 -11.63 7.66
N ARG A 300 -7.18 -10.89 8.75
CA ARG A 300 -6.73 -9.50 8.90
C ARG A 300 -5.21 -9.40 8.83
N LEU A 301 -4.49 -10.30 9.48
CA LEU A 301 -3.04 -10.34 9.43
C LEU A 301 -2.55 -10.53 7.98
N VAL A 302 -3.00 -11.57 7.28
CA VAL A 302 -2.61 -11.83 5.87
C VAL A 302 -2.92 -10.63 4.97
N SER A 303 -4.12 -10.04 5.11
CA SER A 303 -4.51 -8.85 4.33
C SER A 303 -3.59 -7.64 4.57
N ARG A 304 -3.20 -7.38 5.82
CA ARG A 304 -2.23 -6.33 6.16
C ARG A 304 -0.87 -6.64 5.57
N GLY A 305 -0.47 -7.91 5.55
CA GLY A 305 0.79 -8.32 4.95
C GLY A 305 0.86 -8.01 3.45
N SER A 306 -0.19 -8.33 2.71
CA SER A 306 -0.30 -7.96 1.29
C SER A 306 -0.25 -6.44 1.09
N ALA A 307 -0.92 -5.66 1.94
CA ALA A 307 -0.90 -4.20 1.85
C ALA A 307 0.49 -3.60 2.11
N ILE A 308 1.23 -4.14 3.10
CA ILE A 308 2.59 -3.69 3.42
C ILE A 308 3.53 -3.95 2.25
N ILE A 309 3.44 -5.12 1.61
CA ILE A 309 4.28 -5.45 0.45
C ILE A 309 3.95 -4.52 -0.74
N ALA A 310 2.68 -4.21 -0.96
CA ALA A 310 2.29 -3.25 -2.00
C ALA A 310 2.90 -1.86 -1.75
N GLU A 311 2.85 -1.37 -0.51
CA GLU A 311 3.48 -0.09 -0.15
C GLU A 311 5.01 -0.15 -0.26
N LEU A 312 5.64 -1.25 0.13
CA LEU A 312 7.07 -1.50 -0.03
C LEU A 312 7.48 -1.37 -1.50
N LEU A 313 6.79 -2.06 -2.40
CA LEU A 313 7.08 -2.02 -3.82
C LEU A 313 6.88 -0.60 -4.38
N ARG A 314 5.80 0.08 -3.99
CA ARG A 314 5.51 1.46 -4.40
C ARG A 314 6.61 2.44 -3.95
N LEU A 315 7.00 2.38 -2.68
CA LEU A 315 8.05 3.24 -2.14
C LEU A 315 9.43 2.92 -2.71
N SER A 316 9.72 1.64 -2.96
CA SER A 316 11.01 1.23 -3.52
C SER A 316 11.28 1.82 -4.91
N ASN A 317 10.23 2.05 -5.71
CA ASN A 317 10.35 2.68 -7.02
C ASN A 317 10.50 4.22 -6.95
N ASN A 318 10.35 4.81 -5.76
CA ASN A 318 10.35 6.26 -5.54
C ASN A 318 11.39 6.67 -4.48
N ILE A 319 12.47 5.91 -4.34
CA ILE A 319 13.57 6.26 -3.41
C ILE A 319 14.32 7.48 -3.97
N PRO A 320 14.43 8.60 -3.23
CA PRO A 320 15.27 9.72 -3.65
C PRO A 320 16.74 9.29 -3.77
N GLY A 321 17.38 9.64 -4.89
CA GLY A 321 18.75 9.20 -5.23
C GLY A 321 19.79 9.57 -4.16
N ILE A 322 19.57 10.64 -3.41
CA ILE A 322 20.40 11.07 -2.27
C ILE A 322 20.59 9.99 -1.21
N PHE A 323 19.59 9.13 -0.97
CA PHE A 323 19.71 8.04 0.00
C PHE A 323 20.51 6.85 -0.54
N LEU A 324 20.56 6.65 -1.86
CA LEU A 324 21.31 5.59 -2.52
C LEU A 324 22.81 5.91 -2.62
N GLY A 325 23.18 7.20 -2.53
CA GLY A 325 24.55 7.69 -2.51
C GLY A 325 24.90 8.56 -3.71
N SER A 326 26.13 9.08 -3.74
CA SER A 326 26.57 10.12 -4.67
C SER A 326 26.40 9.79 -6.16
N ALA A 327 26.52 8.51 -6.53
CA ALA A 327 26.37 8.04 -7.91
C ALA A 327 24.93 8.15 -8.45
N PHE A 328 23.94 8.24 -7.57
CA PHE A 328 22.51 8.25 -7.91
C PHE A 328 21.88 9.65 -7.81
N VAL A 329 22.69 10.67 -7.52
CA VAL A 329 22.22 12.06 -7.40
C VAL A 329 22.25 12.71 -8.80
N GLU A 330 21.07 12.88 -9.38
CA GLU A 330 20.88 13.48 -10.71
C GLU A 330 21.14 14.99 -10.71
N ASP A 331 20.65 15.70 -9.69
CA ASP A 331 20.84 17.14 -9.53
C ASP A 331 22.10 17.45 -8.71
N PRO A 332 23.11 18.12 -9.30
CA PRO A 332 24.33 18.50 -8.59
C PRO A 332 24.08 19.32 -7.32
N GLU A 333 23.01 20.11 -7.26
CA GLU A 333 22.67 20.92 -6.08
C GLU A 333 22.27 20.05 -4.88
N GLN A 334 21.73 18.85 -5.11
CA GLN A 334 21.32 17.93 -4.05
C GLN A 334 22.49 17.16 -3.43
N ARG A 335 23.70 17.22 -4.01
CA ARG A 335 24.87 16.55 -3.46
C ARG A 335 25.28 17.11 -2.11
N LYS A 336 24.95 18.37 -1.83
CA LYS A 336 25.14 19.02 -0.51
C LYS A 336 24.43 18.26 0.62
N TYR A 337 23.33 17.55 0.33
CA TYR A 337 22.61 16.76 1.33
C TYR A 337 23.37 15.52 1.80
N LEU A 338 24.38 15.04 1.06
CA LEU A 338 25.14 13.86 1.46
C LEU A 338 25.97 14.09 2.74
N ASP A 339 26.34 15.34 3.02
CA ASP A 339 27.19 15.69 4.17
C ASP A 339 26.43 15.67 5.52
N ILE A 340 25.09 15.69 5.45
CA ILE A 340 24.16 15.66 6.61
C ILE A 340 23.41 14.32 6.75
N LEU A 341 23.57 13.39 5.81
CA LEU A 341 22.96 12.06 5.86
C LEU A 341 23.86 11.08 6.61
N PHE A 342 23.44 10.69 7.81
CA PHE A 342 24.20 9.77 8.68
C PHE A 342 23.60 8.37 8.68
N ASP A 343 24.44 7.37 8.97
CA ASP A 343 24.03 5.99 9.17
C ASP A 343 23.84 5.67 10.67
N PHE A 344 23.66 4.40 11.03
CA PHE A 344 23.47 4.00 12.43
C PHE A 344 24.69 4.26 13.34
N ALA A 345 25.85 4.71 12.83
CA ALA A 345 26.92 5.22 13.67
C ALA A 345 26.50 6.48 14.44
N TYR A 346 25.53 7.25 13.92
CA TYR A 346 24.95 8.40 14.60
C TYR A 346 24.45 8.07 16.01
N LEU A 347 23.75 6.94 16.17
CA LEU A 347 23.15 6.52 17.44
C LEU A 347 24.18 6.25 18.54
N LYS A 348 25.47 6.05 18.20
CA LYS A 348 26.53 5.83 19.18
C LYS A 348 27.03 7.14 19.78
N ASN A 349 27.22 8.17 18.94
CA ASN A 349 27.77 9.47 19.33
C ASN A 349 26.96 10.65 18.73
N PRO A 350 25.67 10.84 19.08
CA PRO A 350 24.84 11.87 18.46
C PRO A 350 25.44 13.28 18.57
N GLU A 351 26.03 13.60 19.73
CA GLU A 351 26.64 14.91 20.01
C GLU A 351 27.73 15.30 19.01
N GLU A 352 28.54 14.36 18.54
CA GLU A 352 29.63 14.64 17.59
C GLU A 352 29.09 15.07 16.23
N PHE A 353 28.07 14.36 15.74
CA PHE A 353 27.41 14.67 14.47
C PHE A 353 26.61 15.96 14.57
N GLU A 354 25.85 16.16 15.64
CA GLU A 354 25.08 17.39 15.83
C GLU A 354 26.00 18.60 16.02
N ASN A 355 27.12 18.49 16.74
CA ASN A 355 28.08 19.59 16.84
C ASN A 355 28.72 19.92 15.49
N ARG A 356 28.96 18.92 14.63
CA ARG A 356 29.49 19.14 13.28
C ARG A 356 28.50 19.92 12.42
N VAL A 357 27.21 19.58 12.47
CA VAL A 357 26.18 20.32 11.74
C VAL A 357 26.00 21.72 12.35
N ASN A 358 25.84 21.84 13.67
CA ASN A 358 25.56 23.12 14.34
C ASN A 358 26.72 24.13 14.32
N SER A 359 27.96 23.68 14.15
CA SER A 359 29.14 24.57 14.09
C SER A 359 29.35 25.22 12.72
N ASP A 360 28.73 24.68 11.66
CA ASP A 360 28.82 25.17 10.30
C ASP A 360 27.48 25.80 9.87
N THR A 361 27.50 27.10 9.55
CA THR A 361 26.28 27.82 9.14
C THR A 361 25.75 27.33 7.80
N ASP A 362 26.63 26.89 6.89
CA ASP A 362 26.23 26.41 5.58
C ASP A 362 25.58 25.01 5.70
N LEU A 363 26.07 24.15 6.59
CA LEU A 363 25.46 22.83 6.84
C LEU A 363 24.11 22.92 7.56
N LEU A 364 23.93 23.91 8.44
CA LEU A 364 22.65 24.19 9.10
C LEU A 364 21.57 24.58 8.10
N ASP A 365 21.87 25.51 7.20
CA ASP A 365 20.92 25.93 6.16
C ASP A 365 20.55 24.75 5.24
N VAL A 366 21.51 23.85 4.96
CA VAL A 366 21.29 22.63 4.18
C VAL A 366 20.44 21.59 4.91
N ASP A 367 20.62 21.43 6.23
CA ASP A 367 19.83 20.52 7.07
C ASP A 367 18.37 20.99 7.18
N ASP A 368 18.14 22.29 7.41
CA ASP A 368 16.79 22.89 7.43
C ASP A 368 16.08 22.73 6.07
N GLU A 369 16.79 22.99 4.96
CA GLU A 369 16.28 22.79 3.61
C GLU A 369 15.95 21.32 3.32
N PHE A 370 16.83 20.41 3.72
CA PHE A 370 16.64 18.97 3.52
C PHE A 370 15.41 18.46 4.28
N MET A 371 15.29 18.80 5.57
CA MET A 371 14.17 18.36 6.40
C MET A 371 12.84 18.91 5.87
N GLY A 372 12.79 20.18 5.48
CA GLY A 372 11.58 20.79 4.91
C GLY A 372 11.14 20.16 3.58
N ASN A 373 12.09 19.69 2.75
CA ASN A 373 11.78 19.11 1.44
C ASN A 373 11.46 17.61 1.50
N HIS A 374 11.94 16.88 2.50
CA HIS A 374 11.86 15.41 2.55
C HIS A 374 11.03 14.84 3.71
N GLU A 375 10.41 15.69 4.54
CA GLU A 375 9.59 15.24 5.68
C GLU A 375 8.53 14.21 5.28
N ASP A 376 7.68 14.52 4.29
CA ASP A 376 6.58 13.63 3.88
C ASP A 376 7.05 12.25 3.40
N ILE A 377 8.19 12.20 2.70
CA ILE A 377 8.71 10.93 2.17
C ILE A 377 9.41 10.12 3.25
N LEU A 378 10.14 10.78 4.15
CA LEU A 378 10.73 10.13 5.33
C LEU A 378 9.64 9.55 6.23
N ASP A 379 8.55 10.28 6.46
CA ASP A 379 7.40 9.80 7.23
C ASP A 379 6.81 8.52 6.65
N ARG A 380 6.66 8.45 5.32
CA ARG A 380 6.15 7.25 4.64
C ARG A 380 7.12 6.07 4.70
N PHE A 381 8.42 6.30 4.52
CA PHE A 381 9.42 5.22 4.64
C PHE A 381 9.51 4.69 6.06
N TYR A 382 9.48 5.56 7.07
CA TYR A 382 9.47 5.14 8.46
C TYR A 382 8.21 4.34 8.81
N GLN A 383 7.03 4.81 8.41
CA GLN A 383 5.77 4.08 8.58
C GLN A 383 5.80 2.71 7.92
N LEU A 384 6.43 2.56 6.76
CA LEU A 384 6.63 1.26 6.13
C LEU A 384 7.46 0.33 7.02
N PHE A 385 8.61 0.80 7.51
CA PHE A 385 9.49 -0.03 8.35
C PHE A 385 8.84 -0.42 9.67
N ASP A 386 8.16 0.54 10.32
CA ASP A 386 7.38 0.30 11.53
C ASP A 386 6.21 -0.66 11.27
N SER A 387 5.55 -0.57 10.12
CA SER A 387 4.47 -1.51 9.75
C SER A 387 4.97 -2.95 9.56
N ILE A 388 6.18 -3.15 9.00
CA ILE A 388 6.79 -4.48 8.87
C ILE A 388 7.10 -5.06 10.26
N TYR A 389 7.62 -4.24 11.18
CA TYR A 389 7.86 -4.65 12.55
C TYR A 389 6.55 -4.98 13.29
N LYS A 390 5.54 -4.11 13.20
CA LYS A 390 4.21 -4.35 13.79
C LYS A 390 3.55 -5.62 13.24
N TYR A 391 3.72 -5.91 11.95
CA TYR A 391 3.23 -7.15 11.35
C TYR A 391 3.78 -8.40 12.07
N ILE A 392 5.10 -8.47 12.26
CA ILE A 392 5.70 -9.63 12.95
C ILE A 392 5.33 -9.65 14.42
N GLN A 393 5.24 -8.50 15.08
CA GLN A 393 4.77 -8.41 16.45
C GLN A 393 3.34 -8.96 16.60
N ASP A 394 2.43 -8.59 15.70
CA ASP A 394 1.05 -9.07 15.69
C ASP A 394 0.96 -10.56 15.39
N PHE A 395 1.80 -11.07 14.48
CA PHE A 395 1.88 -12.51 14.20
C PHE A 395 2.38 -13.30 15.42
N LEU A 396 3.42 -12.81 16.10
CA LEU A 396 3.93 -13.43 17.32
C LEU A 396 2.89 -13.40 18.44
N ALA A 397 2.18 -12.28 18.60
CA ALA A 397 1.09 -12.16 19.55
C ALA A 397 -0.05 -13.13 19.24
N PHE A 398 -0.41 -13.31 17.95
CA PHE A 398 -1.39 -14.31 17.53
C PHE A 398 -0.94 -15.74 17.87
N CYS A 399 0.32 -16.09 17.62
CA CYS A 399 0.85 -17.40 18.00
C CYS A 399 0.82 -17.62 19.52
N ASP A 400 1.19 -16.60 20.31
CA ASP A 400 1.13 -16.66 21.78
C ASP A 400 -0.31 -16.79 22.29
N GLN A 401 -1.27 -16.08 21.69
CA GLN A 401 -2.70 -16.22 21.99
C GLN A 401 -3.22 -17.63 21.68
N LEU A 402 -2.78 -18.24 20.57
CA LEU A 402 -3.11 -19.63 20.24
C LEU A 402 -2.54 -20.61 21.26
N GLU A 403 -1.28 -20.44 21.66
CA GLU A 403 -0.64 -21.30 22.65
C GLU A 403 -1.31 -21.20 24.03
N LYS A 404 -1.74 -20.00 24.41
CA LYS A 404 -2.47 -19.74 25.66
C LYS A 404 -3.95 -20.12 25.63
N GLY A 405 -4.45 -20.59 24.48
CA GLY A 405 -5.85 -21.00 24.33
C GLY A 405 -6.86 -19.85 24.39
N PHE A 406 -6.46 -18.64 23.98
CA PHE A 406 -7.35 -17.48 23.88
C PHE A 406 -8.54 -17.78 22.96
N PHE A 407 -8.27 -18.45 21.84
CA PHE A 407 -9.28 -18.94 20.92
C PHE A 407 -9.77 -20.31 21.40
N ILE A 408 -10.79 -20.34 22.27
CA ILE A 408 -11.28 -21.53 22.99
C ILE A 408 -11.39 -22.80 22.10
N GLN A 409 -11.82 -22.65 20.85
CA GLN A 409 -12.07 -23.76 19.93
C GLN A 409 -10.89 -24.07 18.98
N HIS A 410 -9.84 -23.23 18.98
CA HIS A 410 -8.77 -23.30 17.99
C HIS A 410 -7.40 -23.41 18.66
N ASN A 411 -6.63 -24.37 18.16
CA ASN A 411 -5.20 -24.50 18.43
C ASN A 411 -4.47 -24.68 17.09
N LEU A 412 -3.15 -24.65 17.13
CA LEU A 412 -2.30 -24.74 15.93
C LEU A 412 -2.61 -25.97 15.07
N ALA A 413 -2.82 -27.13 15.68
CA ALA A 413 -3.14 -28.37 14.96
C ALA A 413 -4.51 -28.30 14.28
N ASN A 414 -5.54 -27.84 14.99
CA ASN A 414 -6.90 -27.72 14.46
C ASN A 414 -6.98 -26.69 13.30
N ILE A 415 -6.21 -25.60 13.39
CA ILE A 415 -6.11 -24.60 12.31
C ILE A 415 -5.51 -25.23 11.05
N LEU A 416 -4.45 -26.03 11.20
CA LEU A 416 -3.79 -26.70 10.07
C LEU A 416 -4.59 -27.89 9.51
N LEU A 417 -5.57 -28.42 10.25
CA LEU A 417 -6.53 -29.40 9.72
C LEU A 417 -7.61 -28.73 8.87
N ASN A 418 -7.95 -27.48 9.16
CA ASN A 418 -8.88 -26.71 8.35
C ASN A 418 -8.18 -26.16 7.09
N THR A 419 -8.83 -26.26 5.93
CA THR A 419 -8.27 -25.79 4.65
C THR A 419 -7.95 -24.30 4.65
N ASP A 420 -8.90 -23.46 5.08
CA ASP A 420 -8.71 -22.00 5.12
C ASP A 420 -7.66 -21.60 6.15
N GLY A 421 -7.71 -22.23 7.33
CA GLY A 421 -6.73 -22.02 8.39
C GLY A 421 -5.31 -22.39 7.96
N ALA A 422 -5.14 -23.53 7.29
CA ALA A 422 -3.85 -23.96 6.77
C ALA A 422 -3.30 -22.99 5.73
N GLN A 423 -4.12 -22.57 4.75
CA GLN A 423 -3.71 -21.59 3.74
C GLN A 423 -3.29 -20.28 4.39
N LEU A 424 -4.14 -19.71 5.24
CA LEU A 424 -3.87 -18.41 5.86
C LEU A 424 -2.64 -18.44 6.78
N LEU A 425 -2.43 -19.52 7.53
CA LEU A 425 -1.27 -19.61 8.43
C LEU A 425 0.04 -19.75 7.64
N CYS A 426 0.02 -20.54 6.56
CA CYS A 426 1.16 -20.65 5.64
C CYS A 426 1.46 -19.30 4.98
N GLU A 427 0.43 -18.61 4.48
CA GLU A 427 0.56 -17.30 3.85
C GLU A 427 1.05 -16.23 4.83
N ALA A 428 0.56 -16.20 6.07
CA ALA A 428 0.97 -15.23 7.09
C ALA A 428 2.48 -15.27 7.34
N LEU A 429 3.03 -16.48 7.49
CA LEU A 429 4.47 -16.69 7.67
C LEU A 429 5.26 -16.37 6.40
N TYR A 430 4.75 -16.78 5.24
CA TYR A 430 5.36 -16.52 3.94
C TYR A 430 5.45 -15.03 3.62
N LEU A 431 4.37 -14.27 3.81
CA LEU A 431 4.33 -12.84 3.53
C LEU A 431 5.38 -12.08 4.34
N TYR A 432 5.59 -12.46 5.61
CA TYR A 432 6.67 -11.88 6.41
C TYR A 432 8.05 -12.15 5.81
N GLY A 433 8.33 -13.41 5.43
CA GLY A 433 9.59 -13.75 4.76
C GLY A 433 9.78 -13.00 3.43
N VAL A 434 8.70 -12.81 2.67
CA VAL A 434 8.71 -12.01 1.44
C VAL A 434 9.01 -10.54 1.74
N MET A 435 8.41 -9.95 2.78
CA MET A 435 8.73 -8.58 3.19
C MET A 435 10.22 -8.41 3.47
N LEU A 436 10.83 -9.35 4.21
CA LEU A 436 12.27 -9.31 4.49
C LEU A 436 13.11 -9.38 3.21
N LEU A 437 12.84 -10.36 2.34
CA LEU A 437 13.57 -10.52 1.09
C LEU A 437 13.44 -9.29 0.18
N LEU A 438 12.21 -8.78 -0.01
CA LEU A 438 11.96 -7.62 -0.85
C LEU A 438 12.54 -6.34 -0.24
N LEU A 439 12.48 -6.18 1.08
CA LEU A 439 13.03 -5.01 1.76
C LEU A 439 14.53 -4.88 1.48
N ASP A 440 15.29 -5.97 1.61
CA ASP A 440 16.73 -5.99 1.33
C ASP A 440 17.06 -5.89 -0.18
N GLN A 441 16.23 -6.49 -1.05
CA GLN A 441 16.44 -6.46 -2.51
C GLN A 441 16.10 -5.11 -3.15
N ARG A 442 15.10 -4.41 -2.61
CA ARG A 442 14.54 -3.20 -3.22
C ARG A 442 14.99 -1.93 -2.53
N ILE A 443 15.31 -1.98 -1.23
CA ILE A 443 15.78 -0.84 -0.45
C ILE A 443 17.13 -1.20 0.19
N PRO A 444 18.26 -0.79 -0.41
CA PRO A 444 19.58 -1.17 0.09
C PRO A 444 19.80 -0.80 1.55
N GLY A 445 20.50 -1.65 2.30
CA GLY A 445 20.77 -1.46 3.73
C GLY A 445 21.24 -0.05 4.11
N PRO A 446 22.27 0.51 3.46
CA PRO A 446 22.75 1.85 3.77
C PRO A 446 21.71 2.95 3.56
N ALA A 447 20.82 2.80 2.56
CA ALA A 447 19.76 3.76 2.32
C ALA A 447 18.70 3.71 3.45
N ARG A 448 18.34 2.52 3.92
CA ARG A 448 17.42 2.35 5.05
C ARG A 448 17.96 3.00 6.32
N GLU A 449 19.24 2.78 6.65
CA GLU A 449 19.85 3.39 7.84
C GLU A 449 19.80 4.92 7.76
N ARG A 450 20.17 5.50 6.61
CA ARG A 450 20.10 6.96 6.38
C ARG A 450 18.69 7.51 6.53
N MET A 451 17.68 6.84 5.97
CA MET A 451 16.29 7.26 6.08
C MET A 451 15.80 7.22 7.53
N VAL A 452 16.10 6.16 8.27
CA VAL A 452 15.69 6.03 9.67
C VAL A 452 16.35 7.10 10.53
N ILE A 453 17.64 7.40 10.33
CA ILE A 453 18.33 8.44 11.08
C ILE A 453 17.86 9.85 10.70
N ALA A 454 17.64 10.12 9.41
CA ALA A 454 17.07 11.39 8.97
C ALA A 454 15.69 11.63 9.61
N PHE A 455 14.84 10.60 9.63
CA PHE A 455 13.54 10.66 10.31
C PHE A 455 13.70 10.88 11.83
N PHE A 456 14.62 10.15 12.48
CA PHE A 456 14.90 10.27 13.92
C PHE A 456 15.35 11.68 14.30
N ARG A 457 16.25 12.29 13.51
CA ARG A 457 16.71 13.67 13.71
C ARG A 457 15.59 14.69 13.57
N ASN A 458 14.65 14.46 12.64
CA ASN A 458 13.52 15.37 12.41
C ASN A 458 12.46 15.33 13.53
N LYS A 459 12.00 14.13 13.93
CA LYS A 459 10.89 13.99 14.90
C LYS A 459 11.35 13.93 16.35
N GLY A 460 12.63 13.61 16.60
CA GLY A 460 13.20 13.41 17.93
C GLY A 460 12.83 12.06 18.56
N GLU A 461 13.63 11.65 19.54
CA GLU A 461 13.52 10.34 20.21
C GLU A 461 12.17 10.14 20.91
N SER A 462 11.62 11.18 21.54
CA SER A 462 10.37 11.09 22.30
C SER A 462 9.13 10.84 21.44
N ALA A 463 9.22 10.97 20.12
CA ALA A 463 8.10 10.74 19.20
C ALA A 463 8.05 9.30 18.67
N LEU A 464 8.99 8.43 19.08
CA LEU A 464 9.23 7.15 18.42
C LEU A 464 9.20 5.96 19.38
N GLU A 465 8.04 5.29 19.47
CA GLU A 465 7.83 4.15 20.38
C GLU A 465 8.68 2.91 20.04
N ASN A 466 8.88 2.60 18.75
CA ASN A 466 9.50 1.34 18.29
C ASN A 466 10.88 1.53 17.63
N ILE A 467 11.58 2.63 17.89
CA ILE A 467 12.79 2.99 17.13
C ILE A 467 13.89 1.93 17.18
N ASP A 468 14.13 1.30 18.34
CA ASP A 468 15.18 0.30 18.49
C ASP A 468 14.93 -0.94 17.63
N GLU A 469 13.68 -1.38 17.57
CA GLU A 469 13.28 -2.55 16.82
C GLU A 469 13.23 -2.26 15.31
N VAL A 470 12.80 -1.06 14.91
CA VAL A 470 12.91 -0.58 13.53
C VAL A 470 14.38 -0.47 13.10
N CYS A 471 15.26 0.03 13.96
CA CYS A 471 16.70 0.04 13.72
C CYS A 471 17.25 -1.39 13.57
N LYS A 472 16.85 -2.32 14.44
CA LYS A 472 17.24 -3.72 14.33
C LYS A 472 16.76 -4.35 13.02
N LEU A 473 15.54 -4.05 12.58
CA LEU A 473 15.00 -4.50 11.29
C LEU A 473 15.79 -3.94 10.10
N CYS A 474 16.06 -2.63 10.07
CA CYS A 474 16.66 -1.93 8.94
C CYS A 474 18.20 -2.01 8.87
N ARG A 475 18.85 -2.51 9.94
CA ARG A 475 20.31 -2.61 10.01
C ARG A 475 20.89 -3.34 8.80
N VAL A 476 22.00 -2.84 8.26
CA VAL A 476 22.69 -3.41 7.11
C VAL A 476 22.96 -4.91 7.33
N THR A 477 22.61 -5.71 6.32
CA THR A 477 22.85 -7.17 6.27
C THR A 477 24.17 -7.51 5.57
N GLY A 478 24.79 -6.52 4.91
CA GLY A 478 25.93 -6.69 4.01
C GLY A 478 25.54 -7.09 2.59
N PHE A 479 24.24 -7.35 2.34
CA PHE A 479 23.72 -7.61 1.02
C PHE A 479 23.48 -6.29 0.27
N LEU A 480 23.93 -6.24 -0.99
CA LEU A 480 23.65 -5.16 -1.92
C LEU A 480 23.17 -5.77 -3.24
N PRO A 481 22.09 -5.26 -3.86
CA PRO A 481 21.61 -5.77 -5.13
C PRO A 481 22.72 -5.79 -6.18
N GLY A 482 22.89 -6.93 -6.87
CA GLY A 482 23.94 -7.14 -7.87
C GLY A 482 25.32 -7.52 -7.32
N SER A 483 25.52 -7.49 -6.00
CA SER A 483 26.74 -7.98 -5.35
C SER A 483 26.60 -9.44 -4.90
N PRO A 484 27.72 -10.18 -4.71
CA PRO A 484 27.69 -11.49 -4.08
C PRO A 484 27.04 -11.44 -2.70
N LYS A 485 26.25 -12.46 -2.37
CA LYS A 485 25.60 -12.54 -1.06
C LYS A 485 26.64 -12.72 0.04
N PRO A 486 26.49 -12.01 1.18
CA PRO A 486 27.40 -12.18 2.31
C PRO A 486 27.20 -13.55 2.98
N ALA A 487 28.18 -13.99 3.75
CA ALA A 487 28.09 -15.25 4.48
C ALA A 487 26.93 -15.24 5.49
N GLN A 488 26.18 -16.34 5.59
CA GLN A 488 25.04 -16.50 6.49
C GLN A 488 23.89 -15.50 6.22
N TYR A 489 23.70 -15.16 4.93
CA TYR A 489 22.53 -14.48 4.43
C TYR A 489 21.70 -15.41 3.52
N PRO A 490 20.35 -15.42 3.65
CA PRO A 490 19.51 -14.49 4.43
C PRO A 490 19.21 -14.93 5.88
N GLU A 491 19.81 -16.01 6.38
CA GLU A 491 19.46 -16.65 7.67
C GLU A 491 19.64 -15.71 8.86
N ARG A 492 20.75 -14.95 8.91
CA ARG A 492 20.97 -13.95 9.97
C ARG A 492 19.90 -12.88 9.97
N TYR A 493 19.37 -12.53 8.80
CA TYR A 493 18.34 -11.52 8.69
C TYR A 493 16.99 -12.06 9.17
N PHE A 494 16.62 -13.26 8.73
CA PHE A 494 15.41 -13.97 9.17
C PHE A 494 15.41 -14.26 10.68
N LYS A 495 16.60 -14.46 11.27
CA LYS A 495 16.75 -14.70 12.71
C LYS A 495 16.52 -13.46 13.59
N ARG A 496 16.49 -12.23 13.04
CA ARG A 496 16.34 -11.00 13.85
C ARG A 496 15.03 -10.97 14.62
N PHE A 497 13.95 -11.41 13.98
CA PHE A 497 12.62 -11.59 14.56
C PHE A 497 12.06 -12.92 14.07
N ALA A 498 12.45 -13.98 14.76
CA ALA A 498 12.11 -15.34 14.36
C ALA A 498 10.73 -15.75 14.93
N PRO A 499 9.84 -16.29 14.10
CA PRO A 499 8.64 -17.00 14.53
C PRO A 499 8.92 -18.19 15.46
N PRO A 500 7.92 -18.67 16.22
CA PRO A 500 8.06 -19.87 17.05
C PRO A 500 8.44 -21.09 16.20
N LYS A 501 9.46 -21.84 16.64
CA LYS A 501 9.98 -23.00 15.89
C LYS A 501 8.91 -24.07 15.62
N GLU A 502 8.00 -24.27 16.56
CA GLU A 502 6.91 -25.24 16.42
C GLU A 502 5.96 -24.85 15.27
N VAL A 503 5.58 -23.58 15.20
CA VAL A 503 4.72 -23.05 14.12
C VAL A 503 5.41 -23.24 12.77
N VAL A 504 6.69 -22.88 12.66
CA VAL A 504 7.47 -23.05 11.42
C VAL A 504 7.55 -24.52 11.03
N SER A 505 7.84 -25.42 11.98
CA SER A 505 7.94 -26.86 11.76
C SER A 505 6.62 -27.46 11.26
N MET A 506 5.50 -27.13 11.91
CA MET A 506 4.18 -27.63 11.52
C MET A 506 3.73 -27.08 10.16
N VAL A 507 4.03 -25.82 9.85
CA VAL A 507 3.76 -25.22 8.53
C VAL A 507 4.58 -25.92 7.44
N ILE A 508 5.88 -26.15 7.66
CA ILE A 508 6.74 -26.89 6.71
C ILE A 508 6.21 -28.31 6.51
N GLY A 509 5.87 -29.02 7.58
CA GLY A 509 5.29 -30.36 7.52
C GLY A 509 4.01 -30.39 6.69
N LYS A 510 3.10 -29.43 6.90
CA LYS A 510 1.85 -29.33 6.14
C LYS A 510 2.08 -29.07 4.65
N LEU A 511 2.98 -28.15 4.31
CA LEU A 511 3.36 -27.85 2.92
C LEU A 511 4.07 -29.03 2.24
N GLN A 512 4.78 -29.84 3.01
CA GLN A 512 5.46 -31.03 2.53
C GLN A 512 4.50 -32.18 2.23
N THR A 513 3.46 -32.39 3.05
CA THR A 513 2.59 -33.57 2.94
C THR A 513 1.34 -33.37 2.09
N ASP A 514 0.78 -32.16 2.04
CA ASP A 514 -0.57 -31.94 1.50
C ASP A 514 -0.54 -31.09 0.20
N ASP A 515 -1.69 -30.97 -0.47
CA ASP A 515 -1.94 -29.95 -1.50
C ASP A 515 -2.78 -28.84 -0.85
N VAL A 516 -2.10 -27.91 -0.17
CA VAL A 516 -2.73 -26.89 0.69
C VAL A 516 -3.64 -25.96 -0.12
N TYR A 517 -3.35 -25.77 -1.41
CA TYR A 517 -4.05 -24.85 -2.31
C TYR A 517 -5.03 -25.55 -3.26
N LEU A 518 -5.28 -26.86 -3.04
CA LEU A 518 -6.31 -27.65 -3.71
C LEU A 518 -6.24 -27.57 -5.26
N GLN A 519 -5.03 -27.62 -5.83
CA GLN A 519 -4.83 -27.47 -7.28
C GLN A 519 -4.96 -28.81 -8.04
N GLU A 520 -5.16 -29.93 -7.34
CA GLU A 520 -5.33 -31.26 -7.93
C GLU A 520 -6.46 -31.37 -8.98
N PRO A 521 -7.67 -30.83 -8.78
CA PRO A 521 -8.72 -30.87 -9.81
C PRO A 521 -8.34 -30.07 -11.07
N ALA A 522 -7.53 -29.02 -10.92
CA ALA A 522 -7.06 -28.21 -12.04
C ALA A 522 -5.94 -28.91 -12.81
N PHE A 523 -5.09 -29.69 -12.14
CA PHE A 523 -3.94 -30.38 -12.71
C PHE A 523 -3.87 -31.86 -12.26
N PRO A 524 -4.75 -32.73 -12.77
CA PRO A 524 -4.86 -34.12 -12.33
C PRO A 524 -3.73 -35.01 -12.86
N HIS A 525 -3.10 -34.64 -13.99
CA HIS A 525 -2.04 -35.43 -14.60
C HIS A 525 -0.76 -35.40 -13.77
N ARG A 526 -0.11 -36.56 -13.59
CA ARG A 526 1.10 -36.69 -12.76
C ARG A 526 2.23 -35.75 -13.22
N ASP A 527 2.38 -35.57 -14.52
CA ASP A 527 3.46 -34.76 -15.09
C ASP A 527 3.22 -33.25 -14.90
N HIS A 528 2.05 -32.85 -14.38
CA HIS A 528 1.73 -31.46 -14.02
C HIS A 528 2.01 -31.16 -12.54
N ARG A 529 2.55 -32.12 -11.77
CA ARG A 529 2.72 -32.01 -10.31
C ARG A 529 3.45 -30.73 -9.88
N SER A 530 4.55 -30.36 -10.52
CA SER A 530 5.33 -29.18 -10.13
C SER A 530 4.63 -27.86 -10.45
N THR A 531 3.74 -27.86 -11.44
CA THR A 531 2.87 -26.70 -11.72
C THR A 531 1.72 -26.65 -10.73
N ARG A 532 1.10 -27.80 -10.44
CA ARG A 532 0.06 -27.95 -9.42
C ARG A 532 0.52 -27.42 -8.07
N LEU A 533 1.72 -27.83 -7.63
CA LEU A 533 2.29 -27.46 -6.35
C LEU A 533 3.11 -26.15 -6.41
N ALA A 534 3.04 -25.37 -7.51
CA ALA A 534 3.92 -24.22 -7.70
C ALA A 534 3.74 -23.15 -6.62
N ALA A 535 2.51 -22.82 -6.23
CA ALA A 535 2.23 -21.83 -5.20
C ALA A 535 2.80 -22.26 -3.82
N GLN A 536 2.58 -23.51 -3.42
CA GLN A 536 3.15 -24.03 -2.18
C GLN A 536 4.67 -24.18 -2.25
N ALA A 537 5.24 -24.48 -3.41
CA ALA A 537 6.68 -24.53 -3.61
C ALA A 537 7.32 -23.15 -3.36
N SER A 538 6.68 -22.08 -3.84
CA SER A 538 7.07 -20.69 -3.56
C SER A 538 7.03 -20.36 -2.07
N VAL A 539 5.93 -20.74 -1.39
CA VAL A 539 5.78 -20.57 0.06
C VAL A 539 6.86 -21.32 0.81
N LEU A 540 7.05 -22.60 0.50
CA LEU A 540 8.02 -23.47 1.13
C LEU A 540 9.45 -22.95 0.98
N TYR A 541 9.83 -22.47 -0.22
CA TYR A 541 11.14 -21.86 -0.46
C TYR A 541 11.44 -20.71 0.52
N VAL A 542 10.49 -19.80 0.73
CA VAL A 542 10.68 -18.66 1.64
C VAL A 542 10.67 -19.13 3.09
N VAL A 543 9.75 -20.02 3.45
CA VAL A 543 9.59 -20.50 4.84
C VAL A 543 10.82 -21.29 5.31
N LEU A 544 11.49 -22.02 4.42
CA LEU A 544 12.73 -22.76 4.74
C LEU A 544 13.85 -21.86 5.28
N TYR A 545 13.88 -20.56 4.97
CA TYR A 545 14.85 -19.63 5.56
C TYR A 545 14.61 -19.33 7.05
N PHE A 546 13.40 -19.59 7.57
CA PHE A 546 13.15 -19.59 9.02
C PHE A 546 13.64 -20.87 9.71
N ALA A 547 13.91 -21.93 8.95
CA ALA A 547 14.41 -23.23 9.43
C ALA A 547 15.69 -23.65 8.67
N PRO A 548 16.79 -22.88 8.76
CA PRO A 548 18.00 -23.12 7.96
C PRO A 548 18.67 -24.47 8.24
N ASP A 549 18.43 -25.06 9.41
CA ASP A 549 18.94 -26.40 9.76
C ASP A 549 18.47 -27.46 8.75
N ILE A 550 17.26 -27.33 8.18
CA ILE A 550 16.74 -28.24 7.16
C ILE A 550 17.60 -28.13 5.88
N LEU A 551 17.88 -26.90 5.42
CA LEU A 551 18.68 -26.63 4.23
C LEU A 551 20.14 -27.11 4.39
N ILE A 552 20.70 -27.02 5.60
CA ILE A 552 22.11 -27.31 5.87
C ILE A 552 22.35 -28.79 6.21
N HIS A 553 21.54 -29.36 7.09
CA HIS A 553 21.82 -30.63 7.77
C HIS A 553 20.85 -31.77 7.41
N GLU A 554 19.58 -31.49 7.15
CA GLU A 554 18.54 -32.51 6.97
C GLU A 554 18.42 -33.05 5.54
N LYS A 555 19.33 -33.96 5.17
CA LYS A 555 19.41 -34.54 3.82
C LYS A 555 18.15 -35.30 3.37
N SER A 556 17.50 -36.03 4.26
CA SER A 556 16.30 -36.81 3.94
C SER A 556 15.11 -35.90 3.66
N THR A 557 14.85 -34.94 4.55
CA THR A 557 13.77 -33.96 4.44
C THR A 557 13.93 -33.13 3.17
N MET A 558 15.13 -32.62 2.91
CA MET A 558 15.38 -31.85 1.68
C MET A 558 15.21 -32.66 0.40
N ARG A 559 15.57 -33.95 0.40
CA ARG A 559 15.35 -34.83 -0.75
C ARG A 559 13.85 -34.96 -1.04
N GLU A 560 13.04 -35.24 -0.02
CA GLU A 560 11.60 -35.36 -0.17
C GLU A 560 10.96 -34.05 -0.68
N ILE A 561 11.40 -32.91 -0.13
CA ILE A 561 10.96 -31.58 -0.57
C ILE A 561 11.26 -31.37 -2.06
N VAL A 562 12.51 -31.63 -2.49
CA VAL A 562 12.93 -31.46 -3.88
C VAL A 562 12.20 -32.43 -4.81
N ASP A 563 12.16 -33.71 -4.45
CA ASP A 563 11.52 -34.75 -5.26
C ASP A 563 10.03 -34.49 -5.44
N ARG A 564 9.38 -33.80 -4.50
CA ARG A 564 7.95 -33.43 -4.57
C ARG A 564 7.68 -32.08 -5.23
N HIS A 565 8.50 -31.05 -5.01
CA HIS A 565 8.18 -29.68 -5.44
C HIS A 565 9.04 -29.15 -6.58
N PHE A 566 10.28 -29.64 -6.68
CA PHE A 566 11.34 -29.04 -7.50
C PHE A 566 12.02 -30.06 -8.42
N ASN A 567 11.34 -31.16 -8.78
CA ASN A 567 11.94 -32.25 -9.56
C ASN A 567 12.27 -31.85 -11.01
N ASP A 568 11.42 -31.02 -11.63
CA ASP A 568 11.59 -30.47 -12.97
C ASP A 568 11.52 -28.94 -12.99
N ASN A 569 11.26 -28.30 -11.85
CA ASN A 569 11.10 -26.85 -11.73
C ASN A 569 12.04 -26.28 -10.65
N PHE A 570 13.20 -25.79 -11.05
CA PHE A 570 14.20 -25.23 -10.14
C PHE A 570 14.37 -23.71 -10.28
N ILE A 571 13.64 -23.08 -11.22
CA ILE A 571 13.48 -21.63 -11.28
C ILE A 571 12.03 -21.31 -10.93
N ILE A 572 11.82 -20.76 -9.73
CA ILE A 572 10.50 -20.56 -9.17
C ILE A 572 10.15 -19.09 -9.05
N THR A 573 8.86 -18.79 -9.04
CA THR A 573 8.36 -17.45 -8.71
C THR A 573 8.36 -17.30 -7.19
N THR A 574 9.01 -16.29 -6.62
CA THR A 574 8.99 -16.06 -5.17
C THR A 574 7.80 -15.20 -4.77
N TYR A 575 7.60 -14.07 -5.44
CA TYR A 575 6.46 -13.17 -5.25
C TYR A 575 6.33 -12.22 -6.46
N MET A 576 5.11 -12.06 -7.01
CA MET A 576 4.75 -11.08 -8.06
C MET A 576 5.85 -10.79 -9.10
N GLY A 577 6.18 -11.79 -9.92
CA GLY A 577 7.16 -11.64 -11.01
C GLY A 577 8.64 -11.72 -10.59
N ASN A 578 8.95 -11.68 -9.29
CA ASN A 578 10.29 -12.03 -8.82
C ASN A 578 10.51 -13.53 -8.94
N VAL A 579 11.71 -13.89 -9.41
CA VAL A 579 12.12 -15.28 -9.62
C VAL A 579 13.35 -15.60 -8.77
N ALA A 580 13.39 -16.84 -8.27
CA ALA A 580 14.53 -17.42 -7.58
C ALA A 580 15.02 -18.63 -8.37
N ASP A 581 16.32 -18.63 -8.70
CA ASP A 581 16.99 -19.80 -9.25
C ASP A 581 17.57 -20.61 -8.09
N LEU A 582 16.96 -21.75 -7.78
CA LEU A 582 17.35 -22.58 -6.65
C LEU A 582 18.79 -23.11 -6.79
N SER A 583 19.29 -23.25 -8.02
CA SER A 583 20.67 -23.66 -8.26
C SER A 583 21.73 -22.60 -7.85
N LEU A 584 21.28 -21.36 -7.64
CA LEU A 584 22.07 -20.26 -7.12
C LEU A 584 21.77 -20.04 -5.63
N GLU A 585 20.48 -19.93 -5.31
CA GLU A 585 19.96 -19.63 -3.98
C GLU A 585 20.35 -20.70 -2.97
N TRP A 586 20.33 -21.97 -3.37
CA TRP A 586 20.66 -23.09 -2.49
C TRP A 586 22.10 -23.59 -2.59
N ALA A 587 22.94 -22.96 -3.43
CA ALA A 587 24.35 -23.35 -3.59
C ALA A 587 25.15 -23.39 -2.28
N PRO A 588 24.95 -22.45 -1.32
CA PRO A 588 25.66 -22.47 -0.03
C PRO A 588 25.26 -23.63 0.90
N TYR A 589 24.15 -24.33 0.62
CA TYR A 589 23.50 -25.24 1.56
C TYR A 589 23.76 -26.71 1.20
N PRO A 590 24.50 -27.48 2.03
CA PRO A 590 24.90 -28.84 1.66
C PRO A 590 23.75 -29.82 1.43
N ALA A 591 22.72 -29.84 2.28
CA ALA A 591 21.60 -30.77 2.15
C ALA A 591 20.72 -30.42 0.94
N ALA A 592 20.40 -29.13 0.75
CA ALA A 592 19.66 -28.66 -0.42
C ALA A 592 20.42 -28.89 -1.74
N ARG A 593 21.73 -28.64 -1.75
CA ARG A 593 22.59 -28.89 -2.91
C ARG A 593 22.62 -30.36 -3.31
N LEU A 594 22.70 -31.26 -2.33
CA LEU A 594 22.67 -32.70 -2.57
C LEU A 594 21.31 -33.16 -3.11
N ALA A 595 20.22 -32.57 -2.60
CA ALA A 595 18.86 -32.92 -3.03
C ALA A 595 18.60 -32.49 -4.49
N LEU A 596 19.05 -31.29 -4.90
CA LEU A 596 18.90 -30.80 -6.27
C LEU A 596 19.86 -31.43 -7.29
N ALA A 597 20.90 -32.15 -6.85
CA ALA A 597 21.95 -32.62 -7.74
C ALA A 597 21.42 -33.47 -8.92
N ASN A 598 20.43 -34.33 -8.67
CA ASN A 598 19.82 -35.17 -9.70
C ASN A 598 18.98 -34.33 -10.68
N THR A 599 18.22 -33.36 -10.17
CA THR A 599 17.42 -32.44 -11.00
C THR A 599 18.30 -31.66 -11.98
N LEU A 600 19.47 -31.19 -11.51
CA LEU A 600 20.40 -30.39 -12.30
C LEU A 600 21.37 -31.22 -13.16
N GLU A 601 21.25 -32.55 -13.15
CA GLU A 601 22.08 -33.42 -13.98
C GLU A 601 21.81 -33.20 -15.47
N VAL A 602 22.87 -33.13 -16.29
CA VAL A 602 22.76 -32.82 -17.74
C VAL A 602 21.85 -33.79 -18.47
N SER A 603 21.92 -35.08 -18.16
CA SER A 603 21.08 -36.14 -18.74
C SER A 603 19.58 -35.86 -18.49
N ASN A 604 19.21 -35.60 -17.24
CA ASN A 604 17.86 -35.26 -16.83
C ASN A 604 17.35 -33.97 -17.48
N LEU A 605 18.19 -32.91 -17.50
CA LEU A 605 17.83 -31.64 -18.13
C LEU A 605 17.56 -31.80 -19.63
N VAL A 606 18.38 -32.60 -20.34
CA VAL A 606 18.16 -32.90 -21.76
C VAL A 606 16.84 -33.64 -21.98
N GLU A 607 16.48 -34.57 -21.10
CA GLU A 607 15.20 -35.30 -21.18
C GLU A 607 14.00 -34.37 -20.94
N ILE A 608 14.05 -33.54 -19.90
CA ILE A 608 12.99 -32.56 -19.60
C ILE A 608 12.80 -31.61 -20.78
N VAL A 609 13.88 -31.03 -21.30
CA VAL A 609 13.82 -30.10 -22.44
C VAL A 609 13.23 -30.78 -23.67
N LYS A 610 13.68 -32.00 -24.01
CA LYS A 610 13.11 -32.76 -25.13
C LYS A 610 11.62 -33.03 -24.95
N ALA A 611 11.19 -33.41 -23.75
CA ALA A 611 9.79 -33.63 -23.44
C ALA A 611 8.97 -32.35 -23.65
N LYS A 612 9.41 -31.21 -23.11
CA LYS A 612 8.71 -29.92 -23.27
C LYS A 612 8.68 -29.44 -24.73
N MET A 613 9.75 -29.67 -25.50
CA MET A 613 9.74 -29.40 -26.94
C MET A 613 8.69 -30.23 -27.69
N HIS A 614 8.59 -31.53 -27.37
CA HIS A 614 7.61 -32.41 -27.98
C HIS A 614 6.18 -31.98 -27.63
N THR A 615 5.92 -31.73 -26.34
CA THR A 615 4.62 -31.26 -25.84
C THR A 615 4.22 -29.91 -26.44
N SER A 616 5.16 -28.98 -26.61
CA SER A 616 4.92 -27.70 -27.28
C SER A 616 4.46 -27.91 -28.72
N ALA A 617 5.19 -28.74 -29.49
CA ALA A 617 4.85 -29.03 -30.87
C ALA A 617 3.49 -29.74 -31.02
N SER A 618 3.21 -30.76 -30.20
CA SER A 618 1.93 -31.47 -30.24
C SER A 618 0.75 -30.59 -29.81
N SER A 619 0.95 -29.74 -28.80
CA SER A 619 -0.07 -28.78 -28.36
C SER A 619 -0.42 -27.79 -29.46
N ILE A 620 0.57 -27.24 -30.18
CA ILE A 620 0.31 -26.33 -31.32
C ILE A 620 -0.54 -27.02 -32.40
N VAL A 621 -0.28 -28.30 -32.70
CA VAL A 621 -1.09 -29.05 -33.68
C VAL A 621 -2.53 -29.19 -33.21
N SER A 622 -2.75 -29.62 -31.96
CA SER A 622 -4.09 -29.75 -31.38
C SER A 622 -4.82 -28.42 -31.30
N LEU A 623 -4.15 -27.36 -30.83
CA LEU A 623 -4.70 -26.01 -30.76
C LEU A 623 -5.09 -25.49 -32.14
N THR A 624 -4.26 -25.70 -33.16
CA THR A 624 -4.57 -25.31 -34.55
C THR A 624 -5.81 -26.04 -35.07
N HIS A 625 -5.93 -27.34 -34.76
CA HIS A 625 -7.13 -28.11 -35.10
C HIS A 625 -8.38 -27.56 -34.40
N PHE A 626 -8.34 -27.37 -33.08
CA PHE A 626 -9.49 -26.86 -32.32
C PHE A 626 -9.86 -25.42 -32.72
N LEU A 627 -8.89 -24.59 -33.08
CA LEU A 627 -9.13 -23.22 -33.50
C LEU A 627 -9.60 -23.09 -34.96
N THR A 628 -9.63 -24.18 -35.71
CA THR A 628 -10.17 -24.19 -37.08
C THR A 628 -11.65 -23.81 -37.06
N GLU A 629 -12.05 -22.95 -37.98
CA GLU A 629 -13.42 -22.44 -38.06
C GLU A 629 -14.41 -23.61 -38.24
N GLY A 630 -15.50 -23.58 -37.46
CA GLY A 630 -16.53 -24.62 -37.48
C GLY A 630 -16.26 -25.86 -36.63
N VAL A 631 -15.08 -26.02 -35.99
CA VAL A 631 -14.80 -27.16 -35.10
C VAL A 631 -15.43 -26.98 -33.72
N LEU A 632 -15.19 -25.83 -33.07
CA LEU A 632 -15.72 -25.50 -31.74
C LEU A 632 -17.21 -25.13 -31.77
N THR A 633 -18.04 -26.06 -32.23
CA THR A 633 -19.48 -26.00 -32.04
C THR A 633 -19.85 -26.40 -30.63
N GLU A 634 -21.03 -26.00 -30.18
CA GLU A 634 -21.51 -26.30 -28.83
C GLU A 634 -21.56 -27.81 -28.55
N GLN A 635 -22.06 -28.61 -29.49
CA GLN A 635 -22.11 -30.06 -29.37
C GLN A 635 -20.71 -30.66 -29.27
N TYR A 636 -19.78 -30.19 -30.11
CA TYR A 636 -18.40 -30.66 -30.08
C TYR A 636 -17.73 -30.37 -28.73
N VAL A 637 -17.95 -29.16 -28.19
CA VAL A 637 -17.42 -28.77 -26.87
C VAL A 637 -17.94 -29.71 -25.79
N LEU A 638 -19.24 -30.01 -25.76
CA LEU A 638 -19.84 -30.90 -24.77
C LEU A 638 -19.34 -32.35 -24.89
N GLU A 639 -19.10 -32.84 -26.11
CA GLU A 639 -18.59 -34.20 -26.35
C GLU A 639 -17.08 -34.34 -26.07
N ASN A 640 -16.30 -33.26 -26.15
CA ASN A 640 -14.83 -33.29 -26.10
C ASN A 640 -14.23 -32.42 -24.96
N ILE A 641 -14.97 -32.18 -23.88
CA ILE A 641 -14.54 -31.32 -22.75
C ILE A 641 -13.15 -31.73 -22.24
N ASP A 642 -12.93 -33.03 -21.98
CA ASP A 642 -11.69 -33.52 -21.40
C ASP A 642 -10.47 -33.27 -22.31
N ALA A 643 -10.61 -33.52 -23.60
CA ALA A 643 -9.54 -33.30 -24.58
C ALA A 643 -9.19 -31.81 -24.73
N LEU A 644 -10.20 -30.93 -24.72
CA LEU A 644 -10.02 -29.48 -24.80
C LEU A 644 -9.30 -28.96 -23.54
N LEU A 645 -9.77 -29.35 -22.35
CA LEU A 645 -9.16 -28.93 -21.08
C LEU A 645 -7.76 -29.51 -20.90
N ASP A 646 -7.51 -30.76 -21.30
CA ASP A 646 -6.18 -31.36 -21.22
C ASP A 646 -5.18 -30.64 -22.14
N CYS A 647 -5.58 -30.28 -23.35
CA CYS A 647 -4.76 -29.48 -24.26
C CYS A 647 -4.41 -28.11 -23.65
N ILE A 648 -5.39 -27.40 -23.08
CA ILE A 648 -5.16 -26.10 -22.41
C ILE A 648 -4.21 -26.26 -21.22
N ARG A 649 -4.43 -27.25 -20.35
CA ARG A 649 -3.58 -27.49 -19.17
C ARG A 649 -2.14 -27.78 -19.58
N THR A 650 -1.97 -28.72 -20.52
CA THR A 650 -0.67 -29.16 -21.03
C THR A 650 0.10 -28.01 -21.69
N ALA A 651 -0.59 -27.18 -22.47
CA ALA A 651 -0.02 -25.98 -23.07
C ALA A 651 0.43 -24.98 -21.99
N ASN A 652 -0.43 -24.66 -21.01
CA ASN A 652 -0.10 -23.73 -19.92
C ASN A 652 1.07 -24.20 -19.05
N VAL A 653 1.12 -25.48 -18.70
CA VAL A 653 2.24 -26.08 -17.96
C VAL A 653 3.55 -25.92 -18.74
N THR A 654 3.50 -26.13 -20.05
CA THR A 654 4.66 -25.99 -20.94
C THR A 654 5.09 -24.54 -21.07
N ILE A 655 4.16 -23.61 -21.33
CA ILE A 655 4.40 -22.16 -21.41
C ILE A 655 5.05 -21.66 -20.12
N ARG A 656 4.45 -21.97 -18.96
CA ARG A 656 4.96 -21.55 -17.65
C ARG A 656 6.38 -22.04 -17.43
N TRP A 657 6.63 -23.32 -17.67
CA TRP A 657 7.94 -23.93 -17.49
C TRP A 657 8.99 -23.26 -18.40
N THR A 658 8.68 -23.08 -19.68
CA THR A 658 9.59 -22.48 -20.66
C THR A 658 9.92 -21.03 -20.34
N ILE A 659 8.91 -20.22 -19.95
CA ILE A 659 9.13 -18.82 -19.57
C ILE A 659 10.04 -18.72 -18.34
N LEU A 660 9.79 -19.52 -17.30
CA LEU A 660 10.60 -19.48 -16.08
C LEU A 660 12.04 -19.93 -16.34
N HIS A 661 12.24 -21.05 -17.03
CA HIS A 661 13.58 -21.59 -17.25
C HIS A 661 14.40 -20.81 -18.28
N SER A 662 13.77 -19.94 -19.09
CA SER A 662 14.49 -18.97 -19.93
C SER A 662 15.31 -17.95 -19.11
N ARG A 663 14.99 -17.78 -17.82
CA ARG A 663 15.64 -16.82 -16.90
C ARG A 663 16.87 -17.39 -16.19
N MET A 664 17.26 -18.63 -16.51
CA MET A 664 18.47 -19.27 -16.00
C MET A 664 19.70 -18.38 -16.22
N GLN A 665 20.66 -18.37 -15.30
CA GLN A 665 21.90 -17.61 -15.51
C GLN A 665 22.91 -18.39 -16.38
N GLU A 666 23.82 -17.68 -17.04
CA GLU A 666 24.85 -18.32 -17.88
C GLU A 666 25.86 -19.14 -17.06
N THR A 667 26.17 -18.68 -15.84
CA THR A 667 27.13 -19.34 -14.95
C THR A 667 26.47 -19.64 -13.62
N ILE A 668 26.46 -20.92 -13.23
CA ILE A 668 25.73 -21.41 -12.04
C ILE A 668 26.66 -22.24 -11.16
N PRO A 669 26.84 -21.93 -9.86
CA PRO A 669 27.79 -22.62 -8.98
C PRO A 669 27.47 -24.10 -8.72
N MET A 670 26.19 -24.50 -8.73
CA MET A 670 25.79 -25.89 -8.52
C MET A 670 25.93 -26.78 -9.76
N MET A 671 26.31 -26.18 -10.89
CA MET A 671 26.27 -26.81 -12.21
C MET A 671 27.65 -26.77 -12.86
N ASN A 672 28.25 -27.95 -13.03
CA ASN A 672 29.45 -28.09 -13.84
C ASN A 672 29.07 -27.88 -15.31
N HIS A 673 29.87 -27.12 -16.07
CA HIS A 673 29.59 -26.81 -17.47
C HIS A 673 28.23 -26.10 -17.69
N SER A 674 27.90 -25.15 -16.81
CA SER A 674 26.65 -24.35 -16.88
C SER A 674 26.37 -23.73 -18.25
N GLY A 675 27.42 -23.33 -19.00
CA GLY A 675 27.26 -22.85 -20.38
C GLY A 675 26.72 -23.91 -21.36
N ASP A 676 27.09 -25.18 -21.21
CA ASP A 676 26.56 -26.27 -22.03
C ASP A 676 25.11 -26.60 -21.67
N GLN A 677 24.77 -26.59 -20.37
CA GLN A 677 23.39 -26.75 -19.91
C GLN A 677 22.51 -25.61 -20.41
N ARG A 678 23.00 -24.36 -20.33
CA ARG A 678 22.29 -23.21 -20.89
C ARG A 678 22.02 -23.40 -22.39
N ARG A 679 23.00 -23.89 -23.16
CA ARG A 679 22.81 -24.21 -24.59
C ARG A 679 21.74 -25.28 -24.83
N VAL A 680 21.56 -26.24 -23.92
CA VAL A 680 20.46 -27.23 -24.01
C VAL A 680 19.12 -26.52 -23.91
N PHE A 681 18.95 -25.61 -22.93
CA PHE A 681 17.72 -24.83 -22.79
C PHE A 681 17.49 -23.90 -23.98
N ASP A 682 18.51 -23.17 -24.44
CA ASP A 682 18.37 -22.25 -25.57
C ASP A 682 17.96 -22.99 -26.85
N LYS A 683 18.52 -24.19 -27.10
CA LYS A 683 18.09 -25.05 -28.22
C LYS A 683 16.66 -25.55 -28.08
N GLY A 684 16.18 -25.72 -26.85
CA GLY A 684 14.83 -26.18 -26.54
C GLY A 684 13.77 -25.08 -26.49
N THR A 685 14.20 -23.82 -26.47
CA THR A 685 13.32 -22.67 -26.25
C THR A 685 13.27 -21.84 -27.52
N ASP A 686 12.35 -22.20 -28.41
CA ASP A 686 12.05 -21.43 -29.63
C ASP A 686 11.07 -20.30 -29.29
N PRO A 687 11.48 -19.01 -29.35
CA PRO A 687 10.63 -17.88 -29.00
C PRO A 687 9.38 -17.78 -29.88
N ASP A 688 9.49 -18.07 -31.17
CA ASP A 688 8.37 -17.95 -32.11
C ASP A 688 7.31 -19.01 -31.82
N ARG A 689 7.75 -20.23 -31.51
CA ARG A 689 6.84 -21.30 -31.06
C ARG A 689 6.21 -20.99 -29.71
N LEU A 690 6.97 -20.43 -28.77
CA LEU A 690 6.44 -20.05 -27.46
C LEU A 690 5.35 -18.98 -27.60
N VAL A 691 5.58 -17.95 -28.41
CA VAL A 691 4.59 -16.91 -28.70
C VAL A 691 3.36 -17.50 -29.40
N THR A 692 3.57 -18.38 -30.38
CA THR A 692 2.47 -19.07 -31.08
C THR A 692 1.63 -19.90 -30.11
N LEU A 693 2.28 -20.71 -29.26
CA LEU A 693 1.62 -21.53 -28.25
C LEU A 693 0.83 -20.65 -27.27
N LEU A 694 1.40 -19.54 -26.80
CA LEU A 694 0.73 -18.60 -25.90
C LEU A 694 -0.51 -17.96 -26.54
N LEU A 695 -0.39 -17.47 -27.78
CA LEU A 695 -1.50 -16.83 -28.50
C LEU A 695 -2.63 -17.82 -28.80
N GLN A 696 -2.30 -19.02 -29.28
CA GLN A 696 -3.30 -20.03 -29.58
C GLN A 696 -3.97 -20.58 -28.31
N THR A 697 -3.21 -20.79 -27.24
CA THR A 697 -3.77 -21.25 -25.95
C THR A 697 -4.74 -20.21 -25.39
N SER A 698 -4.33 -18.94 -25.31
CA SER A 698 -5.20 -17.87 -24.83
C SER A 698 -6.45 -17.67 -25.69
N GLN A 699 -6.35 -17.83 -27.02
CA GLN A 699 -7.50 -17.79 -27.91
C GLN A 699 -8.48 -18.94 -27.65
N LEU A 700 -7.98 -20.16 -27.46
CA LEU A 700 -8.82 -21.32 -27.15
C LEU A 700 -9.49 -21.17 -25.79
N GLU A 701 -8.74 -20.75 -24.76
CA GLU A 701 -9.27 -20.46 -23.43
C GLU A 701 -10.40 -19.44 -23.47
N TRP A 702 -10.20 -18.35 -24.20
CA TRP A 702 -11.21 -17.30 -24.33
C TRP A 702 -12.48 -17.82 -25.01
N LYS A 703 -12.35 -18.55 -26.14
CA LYS A 703 -13.49 -19.14 -26.84
C LYS A 703 -14.23 -20.15 -25.97
N LEU A 704 -13.49 -21.06 -25.31
CA LEU A 704 -14.06 -22.12 -24.50
C LEU A 704 -14.77 -21.57 -23.26
N LYS A 705 -14.18 -20.56 -22.61
CA LYS A 705 -14.80 -19.84 -21.51
C LYS A 705 -16.14 -19.24 -21.93
N HIS A 706 -16.18 -18.56 -23.08
CA HIS A 706 -17.41 -17.94 -23.58
C HIS A 706 -18.50 -18.98 -23.89
N GLU A 707 -18.13 -20.11 -24.50
CA GLU A 707 -19.04 -21.22 -24.73
C GLU A 707 -19.59 -21.81 -23.42
N PHE A 708 -18.75 -22.01 -22.41
CA PHE A 708 -19.21 -22.47 -21.09
C PHE A 708 -20.11 -21.45 -20.40
N GLU A 709 -19.79 -20.16 -20.46
CA GLU A 709 -20.65 -19.10 -19.92
C GLU A 709 -22.04 -19.12 -20.59
N ARG A 710 -22.10 -19.26 -21.92
CA ARG A 710 -23.37 -19.36 -22.66
C ARG A 710 -24.15 -20.63 -22.28
N LEU A 711 -23.47 -21.77 -22.20
CA LEU A 711 -24.07 -23.06 -21.82
C LEU A 711 -24.62 -23.03 -20.39
N LEU A 712 -23.89 -22.43 -19.45
CA LEU A 712 -24.31 -22.28 -18.06
C LEU A 712 -25.51 -21.33 -17.95
N ALA A 713 -25.50 -20.21 -18.66
CA ALA A 713 -26.61 -19.25 -18.67
C ALA A 713 -27.90 -19.86 -19.24
N ALA A 714 -27.80 -20.68 -20.30
CA ALA A 714 -28.94 -21.33 -20.93
C ALA A 714 -29.35 -22.65 -20.24
N LYS A 715 -28.64 -23.10 -19.20
CA LYS A 715 -28.84 -24.43 -18.59
C LYS A 715 -30.25 -24.61 -18.05
N GLU A 716 -30.77 -23.64 -17.30
CA GLU A 716 -32.08 -23.75 -16.65
C GLU A 716 -33.21 -23.73 -17.68
N ASP A 717 -33.14 -22.82 -18.66
CA ASP A 717 -34.13 -22.73 -19.74
C ASP A 717 -34.18 -24.02 -20.55
N ARG A 718 -33.03 -24.62 -20.85
CA ARG A 718 -32.93 -25.91 -21.54
C ARG A 718 -33.47 -27.05 -20.71
N TRP A 719 -33.14 -27.07 -19.42
CA TRP A 719 -33.66 -28.08 -18.50
C TRP A 719 -35.18 -28.03 -18.45
N GLN A 720 -35.75 -26.84 -18.32
CA GLN A 720 -37.19 -26.64 -18.31
C GLN A 720 -37.83 -27.01 -19.66
N HIS A 721 -37.18 -26.67 -20.77
CA HIS A 721 -37.63 -27.07 -22.11
C HIS A 721 -37.70 -28.59 -22.25
N CYS A 722 -36.63 -29.31 -21.87
CA CYS A 722 -36.59 -30.78 -21.91
C CYS A 722 -37.64 -31.42 -20.98
N ILE A 723 -37.88 -30.85 -19.80
CA ILE A 723 -38.96 -31.29 -18.91
C ILE A 723 -40.32 -31.15 -19.61
N ASN A 724 -40.62 -29.95 -20.13
CA ASN A 724 -41.89 -29.67 -20.77
C ASN A 724 -42.10 -30.59 -21.99
N GLU A 725 -41.06 -30.77 -22.80
CA GLU A 725 -41.11 -31.67 -23.96
C GLU A 725 -41.35 -33.12 -23.54
N THR A 726 -40.72 -33.58 -22.45
CA THR A 726 -40.92 -34.93 -21.92
C THR A 726 -42.35 -35.12 -21.38
N CYS A 727 -42.86 -34.13 -20.65
CA CYS A 727 -44.24 -34.12 -20.16
C CYS A 727 -45.25 -34.14 -21.31
N ASP A 728 -45.02 -33.36 -22.36
CA ASP A 728 -45.84 -33.33 -23.57
C ASP A 728 -45.84 -34.70 -24.27
N ARG A 729 -44.65 -35.31 -24.44
CA ARG A 729 -44.51 -36.63 -25.06
C ARG A 729 -45.22 -37.73 -24.25
N LEU A 730 -45.11 -37.71 -22.93
CA LEU A 730 -45.82 -38.67 -22.06
C LEU A 730 -47.34 -38.47 -22.10
N SER A 731 -47.78 -37.22 -22.20
CA SER A 731 -49.21 -36.89 -22.34
C SER A 731 -49.76 -37.38 -23.68
N GLU A 732 -49.06 -37.12 -24.79
CA GLU A 732 -49.44 -37.62 -26.13
C GLU A 732 -49.46 -39.15 -26.18
N LEU A 733 -48.48 -39.81 -25.53
CA LEU A 733 -48.45 -41.27 -25.42
C LEU A 733 -49.66 -41.80 -24.61
N SER A 734 -50.02 -41.14 -23.51
CA SER A 734 -51.22 -41.48 -22.72
C SER A 734 -52.49 -41.32 -23.56
N GLU A 735 -52.61 -40.24 -24.31
CA GLU A 735 -53.75 -40.00 -25.21
C GLU A 735 -53.83 -41.05 -26.31
N TYR A 736 -52.70 -41.48 -26.88
CA TYR A 736 -52.67 -42.55 -27.88
C TYR A 736 -53.27 -43.87 -27.35
N PHE A 737 -52.94 -44.26 -26.12
CA PHE A 737 -53.47 -45.48 -25.51
C PHE A 737 -54.94 -45.42 -25.12
N THR A 738 -55.59 -44.25 -25.20
CA THR A 738 -57.07 -44.15 -25.10
C THR A 738 -57.77 -44.69 -26.36
N GLY A 739 -57.05 -44.80 -27.49
CA GLY A 739 -57.59 -45.23 -28.77
C GLY A 739 -58.32 -44.13 -29.55
N GLU A 740 -58.45 -42.92 -29.01
CA GLU A 740 -59.21 -41.82 -29.63
C GLU A 740 -58.34 -40.89 -30.50
N LYS A 741 -57.02 -40.86 -30.29
CA LYS A 741 -56.10 -40.00 -31.04
C LYS A 741 -54.86 -40.77 -31.56
N PRO A 742 -54.44 -40.52 -32.81
CA PRO A 742 -53.18 -41.06 -33.33
C PRO A 742 -51.96 -40.28 -32.80
N LEU A 743 -50.80 -40.93 -32.70
CA LEU A 743 -49.51 -40.27 -32.42
C LEU A 743 -49.12 -39.40 -33.62
N THR A 744 -49.11 -38.08 -33.43
CA THR A 744 -48.92 -37.12 -34.52
C THR A 744 -47.48 -36.66 -34.69
N ARG A 745 -46.67 -36.73 -33.63
CA ARG A 745 -45.27 -36.26 -33.63
C ARG A 745 -44.21 -37.31 -33.99
N VAL A 746 -44.59 -38.54 -34.34
CA VAL A 746 -43.63 -39.57 -34.75
C VAL A 746 -43.37 -39.45 -36.25
N GLU A 747 -42.18 -39.00 -36.63
CA GLU A 747 -41.75 -39.02 -38.02
C GLU A 747 -41.63 -40.46 -38.54
N ARG A 748 -42.09 -40.69 -39.77
CA ARG A 748 -42.03 -42.00 -40.42
C ARG A 748 -40.58 -42.44 -40.58
N ASN A 749 -40.14 -43.40 -39.77
CA ASN A 749 -38.80 -44.00 -39.86
C ASN A 749 -38.88 -45.38 -40.54
N GLU A 750 -38.45 -45.44 -41.80
CA GLU A 750 -38.48 -46.65 -42.63
C GLU A 750 -37.62 -47.78 -42.04
N ASP A 751 -36.49 -47.46 -41.38
CA ASP A 751 -35.57 -48.45 -40.79
C ASP A 751 -36.19 -49.11 -39.56
N LEU A 752 -36.84 -48.33 -38.68
CA LEU A 752 -37.57 -48.87 -37.54
C LEU A 752 -38.76 -49.72 -38.00
N ILE A 753 -39.50 -49.28 -39.03
CA ILE A 753 -40.60 -50.06 -39.62
C ILE A 753 -40.09 -51.41 -40.12
N LYS A 754 -38.98 -51.43 -40.87
CA LYS A 754 -38.32 -52.65 -41.33
C LYS A 754 -37.86 -53.53 -40.16
N TRP A 755 -37.19 -52.94 -39.18
CA TRP A 755 -36.66 -53.66 -38.03
C TRP A 755 -37.77 -54.33 -37.21
N PHE A 756 -38.88 -53.63 -36.95
CA PHE A 756 -40.04 -54.20 -36.29
C PHE A 756 -40.71 -55.30 -37.13
N ALA A 757 -40.83 -55.11 -38.45
CA ALA A 757 -41.37 -56.12 -39.35
C ALA A 757 -40.51 -57.40 -39.34
N ASP A 758 -39.19 -57.26 -39.49
CA ASP A 758 -38.22 -58.36 -39.48
C ASP A 758 -38.19 -59.08 -38.12
N THR A 759 -38.36 -58.34 -37.02
CA THR A 759 -38.40 -58.90 -35.66
C THR A 759 -39.72 -59.65 -35.41
N SER A 760 -40.85 -59.19 -35.97
CA SER A 760 -42.13 -59.90 -35.87
C SER A 760 -42.22 -61.15 -36.75
N ALA A 761 -41.41 -61.21 -37.80
CA ALA A 761 -41.36 -62.33 -38.75
C ALA A 761 -40.46 -63.49 -38.28
N LYS A 762 -39.73 -63.31 -37.17
CA LYS A 762 -39.00 -64.34 -36.43
C LYS A 762 -39.83 -64.80 -35.24
#